data_AF-A0A0F8XNU8-F1
#
_entry.id   AF-A0A0F8XNU8-F1
#
_cell.length_a   1.000
_cell.length_b   1.000
_cell.length_c   1.000
_cell.angle_alpha   90.00
_cell.angle_beta   90.00
_cell.angle_gamma   90.00
#
_symmetry.space_group_name_H-M   'P 1'
#
loop_
_entity.id
_entity.type
_entity.pdbx_description
1 polymer ?
#
loop_
_entity_poly.entity_id
_entity_poly.type
_entity_poly.pdbx_seq_one_letter_code
_entity_poly.pdbx_strand_id
1 'polypeptide(L)'
;MTSNKTTRVDKSSRELDSVDAESLDLVCSRLYHIYHTTFRHDYKVSDTDKTPLYYVDNSVLTPKKPDLTFHAGEDPKAPITGVCKFLHFSRHCKLGLGDPQKVRDMVWEDLFCQNFRLSKYHWQMAIRTADGGFERRSFLWKRTHSVGVHGESPSKLSPWNYKLMEEHTGQIVAVFTNNGLKSFQKAGKLQVGVDYGPDFDLLGGNLIYFISPPSYYYERLFLTMAQRRSHQKSRHGCLECKRRRVKVVTIPTSQFFLESTAVKPPFSHAFLSSYFQCDETRPVCANCARRQTECEYDSSGPLRWMTDEPSRSPRSTSDRQQRPSPDLSLLGRLGNQGNASGNDAALPALNLCDLELMMHWYNEMYLALSRNPKTEIIWRLYIPEEALSHPFLMHGMLAASALHIARTRPARMGSDGSPPGRDYLQVAVAHQNQALALFRDQLGSIDIHNGKAMFAFAGITVLYAFGFPHQPDPNNPGSTAVEDLLQAFVLVRGMQQILNQTMATVFEDPKWAPMRDLEDYDVILSGNAQAAVDRLHKANGNCARQDPILHDSLLYQETIDNLADLMAGVKAGMGFSLACRFAIKLQAAFVDRVRERRPLAMVIMVHYCAVMHQLRDVWFGDEWGTRVAQEIWYILDDQWRPLVHSSMEQIFGERYLNFG
;
A
#
# COMPACT_ATOMS: atom_id res chain seq x y z
N MET A 1 -41.56 19.31 50.79
CA MET A 1 -40.25 18.64 50.90
C MET A 1 -40.27 17.44 49.95
N THR A 2 -40.19 17.69 48.64
CA THR A 2 -38.97 17.61 47.79
C THR A 2 -38.54 16.17 47.53
N SER A 3 -39.13 15.58 46.48
CA SER A 3 -38.56 14.46 45.74
C SER A 3 -37.93 15.03 44.47
N ASN A 4 -36.60 15.12 44.43
CA ASN A 4 -35.84 15.58 43.28
C ASN A 4 -35.46 14.37 42.41
N LYS A 5 -36.15 14.23 41.27
CA LYS A 5 -35.65 13.47 40.10
C LYS A 5 -34.79 14.42 39.28
N THR A 6 -33.48 14.20 39.28
CA THR A 6 -32.54 14.89 38.39
C THR A 6 -32.63 14.28 37.00
N THR A 7 -33.05 15.11 36.04
CA THR A 7 -33.13 14.86 34.61
C THR A 7 -31.73 14.61 34.02
N ARG A 8 -31.59 13.48 33.33
CA ARG A 8 -30.46 13.11 32.49
C ARG A 8 -30.65 13.80 31.14
N VAL A 9 -29.79 14.77 30.82
CA VAL A 9 -29.71 15.40 29.50
C VAL A 9 -29.08 14.40 28.55
N ASP A 10 -29.88 13.83 27.65
CA ASP A 10 -29.39 12.98 26.57
C ASP A 10 -30.29 13.19 25.34
N LYS A 11 -29.65 13.30 24.17
CA LYS A 11 -30.20 13.48 22.81
C LYS A 11 -30.69 14.87 22.40
N SER A 12 -29.78 15.68 21.84
CA SER A 12 -30.12 16.73 20.85
C SER A 12 -29.10 16.82 19.69
N SER A 13 -28.54 15.69 19.26
CA SER A 13 -27.61 15.64 18.11
C SER A 13 -28.06 14.69 16.98
N ARG A 14 -29.35 14.33 16.95
CA ARG A 14 -29.94 13.45 15.91
C ARG A 14 -31.14 14.05 15.15
N GLU A 15 -31.41 15.34 15.29
CA GLU A 15 -32.54 16.02 14.61
C GLU A 15 -32.09 17.15 13.66
N LEU A 16 -30.98 16.95 12.94
CA LEU A 16 -30.58 17.82 11.82
C LEU A 16 -30.44 17.09 10.47
N ASP A 17 -30.77 15.80 10.42
CA ASP A 17 -30.69 14.97 9.19
C ASP A 17 -32.05 14.78 8.49
N SER A 18 -33.09 15.54 8.85
CA SER A 18 -34.43 15.45 8.25
C SER A 18 -34.93 16.79 7.70
N VAL A 19 -34.04 17.63 7.19
CA VAL A 19 -34.46 18.75 6.34
C VAL A 19 -34.73 18.19 4.96
N ASP A 20 -35.94 18.47 4.50
CA ASP A 20 -36.62 17.88 3.35
C ASP A 20 -35.73 17.71 2.12
N ALA A 21 -35.82 16.52 1.54
CA ALA A 21 -35.43 16.28 0.17
C ALA A 21 -36.39 17.06 -0.73
N GLU A 22 -36.20 18.38 -0.84
CA GLU A 22 -36.65 19.12 -2.01
C GLU A 22 -35.95 18.48 -3.21
N SER A 23 -36.72 17.62 -3.87
CA SER A 23 -36.46 17.18 -5.23
C SER A 23 -36.03 18.39 -6.03
N LEU A 24 -34.89 18.29 -6.72
CA LEU A 24 -34.56 19.20 -7.82
C LEU A 24 -35.85 19.40 -8.64
N ASP A 25 -36.44 20.59 -8.60
CA ASP A 25 -37.52 20.94 -9.51
C ASP A 25 -36.88 21.18 -10.87
N LEU A 26 -37.00 20.16 -11.72
CA LEU A 26 -36.21 19.89 -12.92
C LEU A 26 -36.54 20.77 -14.14
N VAL A 27 -37.00 22.00 -13.96
CA VAL A 27 -37.46 22.81 -15.11
C VAL A 27 -36.31 23.21 -16.05
N CYS A 28 -35.05 23.18 -15.58
CA CYS A 28 -33.85 23.52 -16.38
C CYS A 28 -32.62 22.65 -16.08
N SER A 29 -32.77 21.37 -15.73
CA SER A 29 -31.59 20.52 -15.43
C SER A 29 -30.92 19.99 -16.69
N ARG A 30 -29.60 20.10 -16.76
CA ARG A 30 -28.78 19.51 -17.83
C ARG A 30 -28.35 18.09 -17.44
N LEU A 31 -28.55 17.14 -18.34
CA LEU A 31 -28.21 15.73 -18.11
C LEU A 31 -27.11 15.27 -19.07
N TYR A 32 -26.07 14.68 -18.50
CA TYR A 32 -24.89 14.19 -19.22
C TYR A 32 -24.74 12.69 -19.03
N HIS A 33 -24.39 12.01 -20.12
CA HIS A 33 -24.11 10.59 -20.18
C HIS A 33 -22.62 10.36 -20.37
N ILE A 34 -22.02 9.53 -19.51
CA ILE A 34 -20.58 9.30 -19.50
C ILE A 34 -20.28 7.86 -19.91
N TYR A 35 -19.38 7.70 -20.87
CA TYR A 35 -18.98 6.41 -21.45
C TYR A 35 -17.47 6.21 -21.45
N HIS A 36 -17.03 4.97 -21.24
CA HIS A 36 -15.63 4.54 -21.40
C HIS A 36 -15.34 4.16 -22.86
N THR A 37 -14.13 4.45 -23.31
CA THR A 37 -13.57 3.89 -24.55
C THR A 37 -12.97 2.49 -24.30
N THR A 38 -13.08 1.60 -25.28
CA THR A 38 -12.76 0.17 -25.17
C THR A 38 -11.28 -0.17 -24.97
N PHE A 39 -10.34 0.74 -25.24
CA PHE A 39 -8.90 0.40 -25.31
C PHE A 39 -7.98 1.28 -24.44
N ARG A 40 -8.44 2.46 -24.00
CA ARG A 40 -7.60 3.42 -23.24
C ARG A 40 -8.21 3.94 -21.95
N HIS A 41 -9.46 3.58 -21.64
CA HIS A 41 -10.20 4.18 -20.51
C HIS A 41 -10.29 5.72 -20.62
N ASP A 42 -10.19 6.25 -21.85
CA ASP A 42 -10.59 7.62 -22.17
C ASP A 42 -12.12 7.71 -22.09
N TYR A 43 -12.65 8.91 -21.91
CA TYR A 43 -14.08 9.12 -21.70
C TYR A 43 -14.73 9.93 -22.79
N LYS A 44 -15.98 9.59 -23.07
CA LYS A 44 -16.88 10.39 -23.91
C LYS A 44 -18.05 10.86 -23.07
N VAL A 45 -18.30 12.16 -23.11
CA VAL A 45 -19.44 12.81 -22.46
C VAL A 45 -20.39 13.27 -23.55
N SER A 46 -21.66 12.87 -23.46
CA SER A 46 -22.72 13.28 -24.37
C SER A 46 -23.92 13.84 -23.63
N ASP A 47 -24.75 14.62 -24.31
CA ASP A 47 -26.07 14.99 -23.81
C ASP A 47 -27.08 13.82 -23.89
N THR A 48 -28.37 14.12 -23.65
CA THR A 48 -29.50 13.19 -23.74
C THR A 48 -29.78 12.69 -25.15
N ASP A 49 -29.48 13.51 -26.16
CA ASP A 49 -29.67 13.20 -27.57
C ASP A 49 -28.48 12.41 -28.14
N LYS A 50 -27.51 12.07 -27.28
CA LYS A 50 -26.23 11.42 -27.60
C LYS A 50 -25.33 12.29 -28.47
N THR A 51 -25.54 13.60 -28.47
CA THR A 51 -24.61 14.56 -29.06
C THR A 51 -23.35 14.58 -28.19
N PRO A 52 -22.19 14.27 -28.75
CA PRO A 52 -20.94 14.28 -28.00
C PRO A 52 -20.47 15.70 -27.72
N LEU A 53 -20.19 15.97 -26.45
CA LEU A 53 -19.80 17.28 -25.96
C LEU A 53 -18.30 17.33 -25.63
N TYR A 54 -17.80 16.29 -24.97
CA TYR A 54 -16.41 16.24 -24.54
C TYR A 54 -15.76 14.88 -24.77
N TYR A 55 -14.49 14.92 -25.17
CA TYR A 55 -13.56 13.81 -25.13
C TYR A 55 -12.55 14.07 -24.02
N VAL A 56 -12.39 13.12 -23.10
CA VAL A 56 -11.44 13.24 -22.00
C VAL A 56 -10.31 12.24 -22.23
N ASP A 57 -9.13 12.77 -22.57
CA ASP A 57 -7.90 12.01 -22.71
C ASP A 57 -7.36 11.68 -21.31
N ASN A 58 -7.24 10.39 -21.02
CA ASN A 58 -6.72 9.87 -19.76
C ASN A 58 -5.24 9.49 -19.92
N SER A 59 -4.39 10.40 -19.46
CA SER A 59 -2.94 10.37 -19.69
C SER A 59 -2.19 9.88 -18.46
N VAL A 60 -2.32 8.58 -18.18
CA VAL A 60 -1.64 7.93 -17.06
C VAL A 60 -0.12 7.95 -17.26
N LEU A 61 0.62 8.53 -16.30
CA LEU A 61 2.09 8.47 -16.21
C LEU A 61 2.83 9.07 -17.40
N THR A 62 2.36 10.21 -17.91
CA THR A 62 3.08 10.97 -18.95
C THR A 62 3.70 12.23 -18.36
N PRO A 63 5.03 12.23 -18.07
CA PRO A 63 5.69 13.39 -17.48
C PRO A 63 5.45 14.64 -18.33
N LYS A 64 5.11 15.75 -17.66
CA LYS A 64 4.80 17.07 -18.27
C LYS A 64 3.48 17.16 -19.03
N LYS A 65 2.67 16.10 -19.06
CA LYS A 65 1.28 16.17 -19.55
C LYS A 65 0.32 16.19 -18.34
N PRO A 66 -0.79 16.93 -18.40
CA PRO A 66 -1.86 16.80 -17.41
C PRO A 66 -2.41 15.37 -17.38
N ASP A 67 -2.79 14.88 -16.21
CA ASP A 67 -3.31 13.53 -16.04
C ASP A 67 -4.65 13.33 -16.77
N LEU A 68 -5.49 14.38 -16.80
CA LEU A 68 -6.68 14.44 -17.66
C LEU A 68 -6.63 15.69 -18.52
N THR A 69 -7.05 15.56 -19.79
CA THR A 69 -7.20 16.68 -20.72
C THR A 69 -8.60 16.61 -21.33
N PHE A 70 -9.38 17.67 -21.15
CA PHE A 70 -10.75 17.81 -21.66
C PHE A 70 -10.73 18.51 -23.01
N HIS A 71 -11.29 17.86 -24.02
CA HIS A 71 -11.39 18.37 -25.37
C HIS A 71 -12.86 18.64 -25.71
N ALA A 72 -13.17 19.82 -26.25
CA ALA A 72 -14.53 20.19 -26.68
C ALA A 72 -14.89 19.54 -28.03
N GLY A 73 -15.22 18.25 -28.00
CA GLY A 73 -15.61 17.47 -29.18
C GLY A 73 -15.55 15.97 -28.95
N GLU A 74 -15.50 15.20 -30.03
CA GLU A 74 -15.58 13.72 -29.98
C GLU A 74 -14.23 13.01 -29.84
N ASP A 75 -13.14 13.75 -30.03
CA ASP A 75 -11.81 13.19 -30.24
C ASP A 75 -10.71 14.10 -29.62
N PRO A 76 -9.48 13.57 -29.42
CA PRO A 76 -8.40 14.30 -28.75
C PRO A 76 -7.75 15.40 -29.62
N LYS A 77 -8.21 15.62 -30.85
CA LYS A 77 -7.76 16.73 -31.70
C LYS A 77 -8.60 17.99 -31.50
N ALA A 78 -9.77 17.86 -30.87
CA ALA A 78 -10.61 19.00 -30.54
C ALA A 78 -9.91 19.94 -29.53
N PRO A 79 -10.28 21.23 -29.49
CA PRO A 79 -9.64 22.22 -28.62
C PRO A 79 -9.72 21.83 -27.14
N ILE A 80 -8.62 22.06 -26.41
CA ILE A 80 -8.55 21.81 -24.97
C ILE A 80 -9.34 22.89 -24.23
N THR A 81 -10.30 22.48 -23.40
CA THR A 81 -11.11 23.39 -22.56
C THR A 81 -10.74 23.32 -21.09
N GLY A 82 -10.07 22.25 -20.66
CA GLY A 82 -9.60 22.15 -19.30
C GLY A 82 -8.68 20.96 -19.09
N VAL A 83 -8.03 20.96 -17.94
CA VAL A 83 -7.05 19.95 -17.55
C VAL A 83 -7.21 19.63 -16.06
N CYS A 84 -6.92 18.39 -15.69
CA CYS A 84 -6.76 18.00 -14.29
C CYS A 84 -5.35 17.45 -14.09
N LYS A 85 -4.72 17.86 -12.99
CA LYS A 85 -3.44 17.34 -12.56
C LYS A 85 -3.57 16.74 -11.17
N PHE A 86 -3.41 15.42 -11.08
CA PHE A 86 -3.20 14.74 -9.82
C PHE A 86 -1.78 15.04 -9.37
N LEU A 87 -1.64 15.75 -8.26
CA LEU A 87 -0.34 15.93 -7.64
C LEU A 87 0.11 14.54 -7.18
N HIS A 88 1.27 14.08 -7.67
CA HIS A 88 1.76 12.74 -7.38
C HIS A 88 1.78 12.52 -5.86
N PHE A 89 1.22 11.38 -5.41
CA PHE A 89 1.09 11.01 -3.99
C PHE A 89 0.21 11.94 -3.13
N SER A 90 -0.44 12.94 -3.72
CA SER A 90 -1.48 13.74 -3.07
C SER A 90 -2.86 13.18 -3.32
N ARG A 91 -3.77 13.38 -2.36
CA ARG A 91 -5.22 13.19 -2.55
C ARG A 91 -5.89 14.46 -3.11
N HIS A 92 -5.15 15.56 -3.16
CA HIS A 92 -5.61 16.82 -3.73
C HIS A 92 -5.24 16.86 -5.21
N CYS A 93 -6.08 17.47 -6.03
CA CYS A 93 -5.78 17.71 -7.42
C CYS A 93 -5.93 19.18 -7.77
N LYS A 94 -5.25 19.59 -8.83
CA LYS A 94 -5.36 20.92 -9.43
C LYS A 94 -6.19 20.83 -10.69
N LEU A 95 -7.12 21.75 -10.82
CA LEU A 95 -8.00 21.87 -11.97
C LEU A 95 -7.63 23.14 -12.72
N GLY A 96 -7.42 23.01 -14.03
CA GLY A 96 -7.12 24.13 -14.89
C GLY A 96 -8.25 24.31 -15.90
N LEU A 97 -8.89 25.47 -15.91
CA LEU A 97 -9.78 25.90 -16.99
C LEU A 97 -8.94 26.59 -18.06
N GLY A 98 -9.15 26.19 -19.32
CA GLY A 98 -8.43 26.71 -20.48
C GLY A 98 -7.39 25.77 -21.08
N ASP A 99 -6.69 26.26 -22.10
CA ASP A 99 -5.65 25.52 -22.80
C ASP A 99 -4.30 25.69 -22.07
N PRO A 100 -3.64 24.60 -21.63
CA PRO A 100 -2.34 24.67 -20.95
C PRO A 100 -1.23 25.30 -21.79
N GLN A 101 -1.38 25.40 -23.12
CA GLN A 101 -0.45 26.14 -24.00
C GLN A 101 -0.62 27.66 -23.88
N LYS A 102 -1.79 28.13 -23.43
CA LYS A 102 -2.13 29.54 -23.21
C LYS A 102 -2.10 29.87 -21.71
N VAL A 103 -0.92 29.75 -21.11
CA VAL A 103 -0.72 29.84 -19.65
C VAL A 103 -1.32 31.11 -19.00
N ARG A 104 -1.41 32.23 -19.74
CA ARG A 104 -1.97 33.50 -19.23
C ARG A 104 -3.50 33.49 -19.09
N ASP A 105 -4.16 32.62 -19.85
CA ASP A 105 -5.63 32.52 -19.88
C ASP A 105 -6.11 31.37 -18.98
N MET A 106 -5.18 30.64 -18.34
CA MET A 106 -5.48 29.52 -17.46
C MET A 106 -5.98 29.99 -16.10
N VAL A 107 -7.14 29.49 -15.68
CA VAL A 107 -7.64 29.64 -14.30
C VAL A 107 -7.43 28.33 -13.56
N TRP A 108 -6.66 28.36 -12.46
CA TRP A 108 -6.36 27.18 -11.66
C TRP A 108 -7.16 27.18 -10.36
N GLU A 109 -7.83 26.07 -10.09
CA GLU A 109 -8.57 25.81 -8.86
C GLU A 109 -8.02 24.58 -8.13
N ASP A 110 -8.02 24.63 -6.80
CA ASP A 110 -7.62 23.52 -5.95
C ASP A 110 -8.83 22.69 -5.54
N LEU A 111 -8.74 21.37 -5.74
CA LEU A 111 -9.74 20.42 -5.29
C LEU A 111 -9.16 19.58 -4.15
N PHE A 112 -9.67 19.84 -2.95
CA PHE A 112 -9.18 19.25 -1.71
C PHE A 112 -10.00 18.05 -1.30
N CYS A 113 -9.39 16.86 -1.26
CA CYS A 113 -10.00 15.73 -0.58
C CYS A 113 -10.12 15.99 0.93
N GLN A 114 -11.35 15.99 1.45
CA GLN A 114 -11.63 16.25 2.87
C GLN A 114 -11.66 14.98 3.73
N ASN A 115 -11.63 13.79 3.13
CA ASN A 115 -11.69 12.55 3.89
C ASN A 115 -10.90 11.39 3.28
N PHE A 116 -10.68 10.36 4.09
CA PHE A 116 -9.75 9.28 3.74
C PHE A 116 -10.24 8.40 2.57
N ARG A 117 -11.55 8.17 2.46
CA ARG A 117 -12.13 7.30 1.43
C ARG A 117 -12.29 7.95 0.05
N LEU A 118 -11.71 9.13 -0.19
CA LEU A 118 -11.89 9.85 -1.46
C LEU A 118 -13.39 10.04 -1.76
N SER A 119 -14.17 10.35 -0.72
CA SER A 119 -15.63 10.43 -0.80
C SER A 119 -16.19 11.81 -0.43
N LYS A 120 -15.32 12.72 0.00
CA LYS A 120 -15.58 14.15 0.17
C LYS A 120 -14.50 14.98 -0.53
N TYR A 121 -14.89 15.88 -1.42
CA TYR A 121 -13.97 16.80 -2.07
C TYR A 121 -14.53 18.22 -2.09
N HIS A 122 -13.74 19.14 -1.59
CA HIS A 122 -14.07 20.55 -1.53
C HIS A 122 -13.29 21.32 -2.59
N TRP A 123 -13.94 22.26 -3.26
CA TRP A 123 -13.24 23.30 -4.00
C TRP A 123 -13.91 24.65 -3.82
N GLN A 124 -13.32 25.65 -4.46
CA GLN A 124 -13.94 26.94 -4.68
C GLN A 124 -13.76 27.34 -6.14
N MET A 125 -14.72 28.07 -6.69
CA MET A 125 -14.56 28.73 -7.98
C MET A 125 -15.35 30.03 -8.05
N ALA A 126 -14.97 30.91 -8.97
CA ALA A 126 -15.73 32.12 -9.26
C ALA A 126 -16.95 31.78 -10.14
N ILE A 127 -18.14 32.14 -9.69
CA ILE A 127 -19.41 31.96 -10.41
C ILE A 127 -19.90 33.31 -10.85
N ARG A 128 -20.37 33.42 -12.10
CA ARG A 128 -20.92 34.66 -12.62
C ARG A 128 -22.28 34.93 -11.99
N THR A 129 -22.47 36.13 -11.46
CA THR A 129 -23.73 36.56 -10.83
C THR A 129 -24.65 37.22 -11.86
N ALA A 130 -25.96 37.28 -11.54
CA ALA A 130 -26.98 37.82 -12.45
C ALA A 130 -26.78 39.31 -12.79
N ASP A 131 -26.11 40.05 -11.92
CA ASP A 131 -25.70 41.46 -12.11
C ASP A 131 -24.44 41.62 -12.98
N GLY A 132 -23.90 40.51 -13.51
CA GLY A 132 -22.72 40.49 -14.39
C GLY A 132 -21.38 40.46 -13.63
N GLY A 133 -21.40 40.47 -12.30
CA GLY A 133 -20.24 40.29 -11.44
C GLY A 133 -19.77 38.83 -11.31
N PHE A 134 -18.81 38.61 -10.41
CA PHE A 134 -18.34 37.28 -10.04
C PHE A 134 -18.36 37.12 -8.52
N GLU A 135 -18.81 35.97 -8.04
CA GLU A 135 -18.83 35.59 -6.64
C GLU A 135 -18.04 34.31 -6.43
N ARG A 136 -17.14 34.28 -5.43
CA ARG A 136 -16.37 33.09 -5.07
C ARG A 136 -17.25 32.18 -4.22
N ARG A 137 -17.63 31.01 -4.75
CA ARG A 137 -18.50 30.04 -4.07
C ARG A 137 -17.75 28.75 -3.76
N SER A 138 -18.10 28.13 -2.63
CA SER A 138 -17.53 26.87 -2.15
C SER A 138 -18.48 25.70 -2.41
N PHE A 139 -17.93 24.59 -2.89
CA PHE A 139 -18.72 23.42 -3.23
C PHE A 139 -18.09 22.16 -2.65
N LEU A 140 -18.94 21.22 -2.24
CA LEU A 140 -18.56 19.96 -1.62
C LEU A 140 -19.20 18.78 -2.34
N TRP A 141 -18.38 17.98 -3.00
CA TRP A 141 -18.73 16.64 -3.42
C TRP A 141 -18.82 15.73 -2.20
N LYS A 142 -19.92 14.98 -2.08
CA LYS A 142 -20.12 14.00 -1.01
C LYS A 142 -20.79 12.74 -1.56
N ARG A 143 -20.26 11.57 -1.19
CA ARG A 143 -20.92 10.28 -1.49
C ARG A 143 -22.33 10.25 -0.94
N THR A 144 -23.26 9.68 -1.70
CA THR A 144 -24.68 9.55 -1.34
C THR A 144 -25.21 8.13 -1.60
N HIS A 145 -26.19 7.73 -0.80
CA HIS A 145 -26.90 6.46 -0.94
C HIS A 145 -28.42 6.66 -1.13
N SER A 146 -28.87 7.90 -1.07
CA SER A 146 -30.29 8.28 -1.05
C SER A 146 -30.69 9.20 -2.19
N VAL A 147 -29.74 9.91 -2.80
CA VAL A 147 -30.00 10.90 -3.85
C VAL A 147 -29.38 10.40 -5.16
N GLY A 148 -30.17 10.32 -6.21
CA GLY A 148 -29.74 9.97 -7.56
C GLY A 148 -30.32 10.94 -8.59
N VAL A 149 -29.82 10.86 -9.82
CA VAL A 149 -30.41 11.49 -11.00
C VAL A 149 -31.92 11.21 -11.04
N HIS A 150 -32.71 12.22 -11.43
CA HIS A 150 -34.16 12.15 -11.43
C HIS A 150 -34.70 10.90 -12.14
N GLY A 151 -35.60 10.18 -11.46
CA GLY A 151 -36.18 8.91 -11.92
C GLY A 151 -35.28 7.68 -11.71
N GLU A 152 -34.08 7.83 -11.14
CA GLU A 152 -33.21 6.72 -10.78
C GLU A 152 -33.00 6.59 -9.27
N SER A 153 -33.23 5.39 -8.74
CA SER A 153 -32.83 5.05 -7.38
C SER A 153 -31.34 4.63 -7.37
N PRO A 154 -30.45 5.39 -6.70
CA PRO A 154 -29.05 5.00 -6.61
C PRO A 154 -28.96 3.66 -5.87
N SER A 155 -28.14 2.74 -6.37
CA SER A 155 -27.91 1.48 -5.65
C SER A 155 -27.29 1.79 -4.29
N LYS A 156 -27.97 1.39 -3.21
CA LYS A 156 -27.48 1.54 -1.82
C LYS A 156 -26.13 0.85 -1.59
N LEU A 157 -25.80 -0.16 -2.40
CA LEU A 157 -24.55 -0.91 -2.32
C LEU A 157 -23.43 -0.30 -3.19
N SER A 158 -23.75 0.61 -4.12
CA SER A 158 -22.76 1.24 -4.98
C SER A 158 -21.91 2.23 -4.16
N PRO A 159 -20.57 2.14 -4.23
CA PRO A 159 -19.69 3.13 -3.62
C PRO A 159 -19.63 4.47 -4.35
N TRP A 160 -20.28 4.56 -5.52
CA TRP A 160 -19.89 5.51 -6.56
C TRP A 160 -20.99 6.50 -6.93
N ASN A 161 -21.97 6.71 -6.04
CA ASN A 161 -22.97 7.76 -6.23
C ASN A 161 -22.60 8.97 -5.38
N TYR A 162 -22.79 10.16 -5.94
CA TYR A 162 -22.29 11.39 -5.35
C TYR A 162 -23.27 12.53 -5.57
N LYS A 163 -23.28 13.48 -4.62
CA LYS A 163 -23.98 14.75 -4.72
C LYS A 163 -23.00 15.91 -4.54
N LEU A 164 -23.19 16.98 -5.29
CA LEU A 164 -22.50 18.26 -5.11
C LEU A 164 -23.41 19.16 -4.30
N MET A 165 -22.87 19.69 -3.21
CA MET A 165 -23.57 20.65 -2.39
C MET A 165 -22.85 21.98 -2.47
N GLU A 166 -23.59 23.07 -2.56
CA GLU A 166 -23.08 24.40 -2.29
C GLU A 166 -22.99 24.57 -0.76
N GLU A 167 -21.80 24.85 -0.23
CA GLU A 167 -21.58 24.73 1.23
C GLU A 167 -22.30 25.78 2.06
N HIS A 168 -22.58 26.96 1.50
CA HIS A 168 -23.23 28.04 2.24
C HIS A 168 -24.75 27.88 2.32
N THR A 169 -25.39 27.36 1.27
CA THR A 169 -26.85 27.09 1.24
C THR A 169 -27.19 25.68 1.70
N GLY A 170 -26.25 24.74 1.58
CA GLY A 170 -26.52 23.30 1.71
C GLY A 170 -27.27 22.71 0.52
N GLN A 171 -27.56 23.51 -0.52
CA GLN A 171 -28.34 23.10 -1.67
C GLN A 171 -27.58 22.07 -2.52
N ILE A 172 -28.29 21.03 -2.98
CA ILE A 172 -27.75 20.07 -3.95
C ILE A 172 -27.79 20.71 -5.33
N VAL A 173 -26.62 20.98 -5.91
CA VAL A 173 -26.49 21.66 -7.21
C VAL A 173 -26.19 20.70 -8.36
N ALA A 174 -25.68 19.50 -8.06
CA ALA A 174 -25.50 18.43 -9.03
C ALA A 174 -25.54 17.04 -8.38
N VAL A 175 -25.89 16.00 -9.15
CA VAL A 175 -25.93 14.61 -8.70
C VAL A 175 -25.34 13.69 -9.76
N PHE A 176 -24.49 12.76 -9.34
CA PHE A 176 -23.95 11.70 -10.18
C PHE A 176 -24.43 10.33 -9.69
N THR A 177 -25.03 9.56 -10.60
CA THR A 177 -25.44 8.17 -10.36
C THR A 177 -24.58 7.23 -11.21
N ASN A 178 -23.88 6.30 -10.55
CA ASN A 178 -23.15 5.25 -11.25
C ASN A 178 -24.13 4.19 -11.79
N ASN A 179 -23.89 3.73 -13.01
CA ASN A 179 -24.69 2.69 -13.65
C ASN A 179 -24.46 1.27 -13.07
N GLY A 180 -23.40 1.05 -12.28
CA GLY A 180 -23.08 -0.21 -11.62
C GLY A 180 -22.77 -1.34 -12.61
N LEU A 181 -23.09 -2.59 -12.25
CA LEU A 181 -22.90 -3.78 -13.10
C LEU A 181 -23.87 -3.86 -14.30
N LYS A 182 -24.71 -2.84 -14.55
CA LYS A 182 -25.72 -2.85 -15.62
C LYS A 182 -25.12 -2.66 -17.02
N SER A 183 -23.92 -2.09 -17.13
CA SER A 183 -23.21 -1.92 -18.40
C SER A 183 -21.71 -1.73 -18.15
N PHE A 184 -20.88 -2.44 -18.92
CA PHE A 184 -19.41 -2.30 -18.87
C PHE A 184 -18.89 -1.05 -19.59
N GLN A 185 -19.69 -0.44 -20.48
CA GLN A 185 -19.27 0.73 -21.27
C GLN A 185 -19.80 2.06 -20.71
N LYS A 186 -20.97 2.04 -20.06
CA LYS A 186 -21.58 3.26 -19.51
C LYS A 186 -21.17 3.46 -18.06
N ALA A 187 -20.35 4.49 -17.83
CA ALA A 187 -19.84 4.85 -16.50
C ALA A 187 -20.94 5.36 -15.56
N GLY A 188 -21.85 6.20 -16.05
CA GLY A 188 -22.93 6.76 -15.24
C GLY A 188 -23.69 7.89 -15.91
N LYS A 189 -24.49 8.58 -15.11
CA LYS A 189 -25.21 9.79 -15.48
C LYS A 189 -24.91 10.89 -14.48
N LEU A 190 -24.72 12.09 -15.01
CA LEU A 190 -24.57 13.30 -14.22
C LEU A 190 -25.73 14.23 -14.54
N GLN A 191 -26.34 14.78 -13.50
CA GLN A 191 -27.34 15.83 -13.61
C GLN A 191 -26.86 17.10 -12.91
N VAL A 192 -26.89 18.23 -13.61
CA VAL A 192 -26.61 19.55 -13.06
C VAL A 192 -27.91 20.35 -12.99
N GLY A 193 -28.23 20.85 -11.80
CA GLY A 193 -29.50 21.51 -11.49
C GLY A 193 -29.44 23.04 -11.41
N VAL A 194 -28.28 23.63 -11.68
CA VAL A 194 -28.01 25.08 -11.58
C VAL A 194 -27.44 25.62 -12.87
N ASP A 195 -27.63 26.90 -13.18
CA ASP A 195 -27.09 27.53 -14.40
C ASP A 195 -25.91 28.45 -14.10
N TYR A 196 -24.81 27.86 -13.61
CA TYR A 196 -23.58 28.59 -13.26
C TYR A 196 -22.58 28.74 -14.43
N GLY A 197 -22.98 28.30 -15.62
CA GLY A 197 -22.20 28.41 -16.84
C GLY A 197 -21.35 27.18 -17.20
N PRO A 198 -20.76 27.17 -18.40
CA PRO A 198 -20.09 26.01 -18.97
C PRO A 198 -18.84 25.57 -18.20
N ASP A 199 -18.11 26.51 -17.59
CA ASP A 199 -16.92 26.19 -16.78
C ASP A 199 -17.30 25.43 -15.51
N PHE A 200 -18.44 25.79 -14.88
CA PHE A 200 -18.98 25.04 -13.75
C PHE A 200 -19.47 23.66 -14.19
N ASP A 201 -20.09 23.52 -15.36
CA ASP A 201 -20.51 22.21 -15.87
C ASP A 201 -19.32 21.31 -16.20
N LEU A 202 -18.26 21.89 -16.77
CA LEU A 202 -17.02 21.18 -17.09
C LEU A 202 -16.36 20.63 -15.83
N LEU A 203 -16.16 21.50 -14.83
CA LEU A 203 -15.54 21.11 -13.58
C LEU A 203 -16.53 20.31 -12.73
N GLY A 204 -17.62 20.97 -12.31
CA GLY A 204 -18.64 20.44 -11.40
C GLY A 204 -19.18 19.13 -11.91
N GLY A 205 -19.59 19.08 -13.16
CA GLY A 205 -20.21 17.90 -13.72
C GLY A 205 -19.27 16.71 -13.93
N ASN A 206 -18.20 16.95 -14.66
CA ASN A 206 -17.53 15.82 -15.32
C ASN A 206 -16.42 15.19 -14.50
N LEU A 207 -16.16 15.61 -13.26
CA LEU A 207 -14.98 15.16 -12.53
C LEU A 207 -15.24 14.00 -11.56
N ILE A 208 -16.48 13.70 -11.15
CA ILE A 208 -16.72 12.82 -9.98
C ILE A 208 -16.46 11.33 -10.24
N TYR A 209 -16.80 10.85 -11.44
CA TYR A 209 -16.44 9.49 -11.83
C TYR A 209 -14.92 9.35 -12.05
N PHE A 210 -14.21 10.46 -12.23
CA PHE A 210 -12.77 10.46 -12.47
C PHE A 210 -11.97 10.74 -11.19
N ILE A 211 -12.61 11.35 -10.20
CA ILE A 211 -12.15 11.53 -8.82
C ILE A 211 -12.51 10.29 -7.95
N SER A 212 -13.35 9.40 -8.47
CA SER A 212 -13.65 8.11 -7.88
C SER A 212 -13.95 7.10 -9.01
N PRO A 213 -13.05 6.14 -9.34
CA PRO A 213 -12.61 5.17 -8.33
C PRO A 213 -11.16 4.60 -8.60
N PRO A 214 -10.74 3.42 -8.08
CA PRO A 214 -10.36 3.09 -6.69
C PRO A 214 -9.25 1.99 -6.63
N SER A 215 -8.31 1.92 -5.68
CA SER A 215 -7.33 0.79 -5.61
C SER A 215 -6.37 0.62 -6.84
N TYR A 216 -6.83 0.80 -8.09
CA TYR A 216 -6.18 0.63 -9.38
C TYR A 216 -5.13 1.72 -9.72
N TYR A 217 -5.31 2.96 -9.26
CA TYR A 217 -4.32 4.02 -9.51
C TYR A 217 -3.05 3.85 -8.67
N TYR A 218 -3.18 3.36 -7.43
CA TYR A 218 -2.03 2.91 -6.65
C TYR A 218 -1.44 1.62 -7.25
N GLU A 219 -2.25 0.71 -7.81
CA GLU A 219 -1.75 -0.50 -8.48
C GLU A 219 -0.89 -0.21 -9.73
N ARG A 220 -1.22 0.80 -10.56
CA ARG A 220 -0.43 1.12 -11.77
C ARG A 220 0.80 2.01 -11.55
N LEU A 221 0.77 2.94 -10.58
CA LEU A 221 1.94 3.75 -10.21
C LEU A 221 3.09 2.86 -9.70
N PHE A 222 2.78 1.80 -8.96
CA PHE A 222 3.79 0.85 -8.48
C PHE A 222 4.23 -0.20 -9.52
N LEU A 223 3.40 -0.54 -10.51
CA LEU A 223 3.79 -1.48 -11.57
C LEU A 223 4.76 -0.89 -12.62
N THR A 224 4.87 0.43 -12.73
CA THR A 224 5.63 1.08 -13.83
C THR A 224 6.79 1.97 -13.39
N MET A 225 7.03 2.16 -12.09
CA MET A 225 8.35 2.60 -11.58
C MET A 225 9.40 1.48 -11.62
N ALA A 226 9.36 0.63 -12.66
CA ALA A 226 10.59 0.01 -13.11
C ALA A 226 11.48 1.17 -13.56
N GLN A 227 12.48 1.51 -12.73
CA GLN A 227 13.69 2.17 -13.22
C GLN A 227 14.01 1.58 -14.59
N ARG A 228 14.36 2.41 -15.58
CA ARG A 228 15.03 1.90 -16.78
C ARG A 228 16.16 1.02 -16.29
N ARG A 229 15.94 -0.30 -16.29
CA ARG A 229 16.98 -1.25 -15.95
C ARG A 229 18.02 -1.05 -17.04
N SER A 230 19.20 -0.61 -16.65
CA SER A 230 20.37 -0.88 -17.47
C SER A 230 20.34 -2.38 -17.75
N HIS A 231 20.33 -2.75 -19.02
CA HIS A 231 20.36 -4.15 -19.39
C HIS A 231 21.68 -4.72 -18.88
N GLN A 232 21.65 -5.55 -17.84
CA GLN A 232 22.81 -6.36 -17.54
C GLN A 232 22.99 -7.35 -18.70
N LYS A 233 24.20 -7.38 -19.27
CA LYS A 233 24.58 -8.39 -20.27
C LYS A 233 24.27 -9.78 -19.69
N SER A 234 23.45 -10.57 -20.40
CA SER A 234 23.14 -11.94 -19.99
C SER A 234 24.43 -12.74 -19.80
N ARG A 235 24.56 -13.38 -18.64
CA ARG A 235 25.71 -14.26 -18.32
C ARG A 235 25.57 -15.66 -18.94
N HIS A 236 24.43 -16.01 -19.55
CA HIS A 236 24.08 -17.41 -19.81
C HIS A 236 24.21 -17.91 -21.27
N GLY A 237 24.29 -17.03 -22.28
CA GLY A 237 24.52 -17.47 -23.68
C GLY A 237 25.94 -17.98 -23.97
N CYS A 238 26.13 -18.77 -25.02
CA CYS A 238 27.48 -19.24 -25.39
C CYS A 238 28.41 -18.06 -25.78
N LEU A 239 29.73 -18.21 -25.59
CA LEU A 239 30.72 -17.18 -25.93
C LEU A 239 30.54 -16.61 -27.34
N GLU A 240 30.22 -17.45 -28.33
CA GLU A 240 30.09 -17.00 -29.72
C GLU A 240 28.79 -16.21 -29.98
N CYS A 241 27.68 -16.56 -29.32
CA CYS A 241 26.47 -15.75 -29.30
C CYS A 241 26.67 -14.43 -28.54
N LYS A 242 27.42 -14.44 -27.43
CA LYS A 242 27.78 -13.24 -26.64
C LYS A 242 28.64 -12.28 -27.44
N ARG A 243 29.70 -12.78 -28.10
CA ARG A 243 30.58 -11.98 -28.97
C ARG A 243 29.79 -11.25 -30.06
N ARG A 244 28.70 -11.88 -30.53
CA ARG A 244 27.83 -11.36 -31.58
C ARG A 244 26.61 -10.58 -31.08
N ARG A 245 26.51 -10.30 -29.77
CA ARG A 245 25.42 -9.52 -29.12
C ARG A 245 24.01 -10.09 -29.38
N VAL A 246 23.89 -11.41 -29.48
CA VAL A 246 22.63 -12.17 -29.59
C VAL A 246 21.91 -12.11 -28.23
N LYS A 247 20.61 -11.77 -28.17
CA LYS A 247 19.85 -11.64 -26.90
C LYS A 247 19.57 -13.03 -26.28
N VAL A 248 19.28 -13.13 -24.99
CA VAL A 248 18.96 -14.40 -24.31
C VAL A 248 17.52 -14.36 -23.84
N VAL A 249 16.80 -15.48 -24.00
CA VAL A 249 15.41 -15.61 -23.58
C VAL A 249 15.33 -16.01 -22.11
N THR A 250 14.66 -15.20 -21.30
CA THR A 250 13.83 -15.70 -20.19
C THR A 250 12.41 -15.81 -20.73
N ILE A 251 11.91 -17.02 -20.96
CA ILE A 251 10.50 -17.24 -21.29
C ILE A 251 9.70 -17.14 -19.98
N PRO A 252 8.62 -16.35 -19.92
CA PRO A 252 7.58 -16.51 -18.92
C PRO A 252 6.73 -17.74 -19.28
N THR A 253 6.63 -18.69 -18.35
CA THR A 253 5.86 -19.92 -18.50
C THR A 253 4.36 -19.63 -18.39
N SER A 254 3.73 -19.09 -19.44
CA SER A 254 2.26 -19.10 -19.58
C SER A 254 1.83 -18.87 -21.02
N GLN A 255 2.00 -19.86 -21.89
CA GLN A 255 1.20 -20.00 -23.13
C GLN A 255 1.52 -21.34 -23.82
N PHE A 256 0.92 -22.41 -23.32
CA PHE A 256 0.66 -23.62 -24.11
C PHE A 256 -0.71 -24.13 -23.69
N PHE A 257 -1.73 -23.82 -24.48
CA PHE A 257 -2.88 -24.68 -24.82
C PHE A 257 -3.82 -23.87 -25.72
N LEU A 258 -3.77 -24.18 -27.02
CA LEU A 258 -4.90 -24.27 -27.94
C LEU A 258 -4.34 -24.63 -29.32
N GLU A 259 -4.22 -25.93 -29.56
CA GLU A 259 -4.16 -26.47 -30.92
C GLU A 259 -5.59 -26.70 -31.42
N SER A 260 -5.78 -26.49 -32.72
CA SER A 260 -6.96 -26.81 -33.54
C SER A 260 -8.02 -25.70 -33.71
N THR A 261 -7.78 -24.80 -34.66
CA THR A 261 -8.45 -24.80 -35.98
C THR A 261 -8.00 -23.56 -36.78
N ALA A 262 -7.78 -23.77 -38.08
CA ALA A 262 -7.10 -22.85 -38.98
C ALA A 262 -7.93 -21.61 -39.35
N VAL A 263 -7.37 -20.40 -39.19
CA VAL A 263 -7.33 -19.29 -40.17
C VAL A 263 -6.19 -18.33 -39.76
N LYS A 264 -5.22 -18.07 -40.66
CA LYS A 264 -4.09 -17.15 -40.46
C LYS A 264 -4.52 -15.68 -40.61
N PRO A 265 -4.20 -14.76 -39.68
CA PRO A 265 -4.07 -13.34 -39.97
C PRO A 265 -2.60 -12.98 -40.29
N PRO A 266 -2.34 -12.01 -41.20
CA PRO A 266 -0.99 -11.71 -41.67
C PRO A 266 -0.28 -10.66 -40.79
N PHE A 267 1.03 -10.87 -40.61
CA PHE A 267 2.03 -9.96 -40.02
C PHE A 267 1.91 -9.61 -38.53
N SER A 268 2.39 -10.51 -37.67
CA SER A 268 2.79 -10.19 -36.30
C SER A 268 4.32 -10.10 -36.17
N HIS A 269 4.77 -9.04 -35.51
CA HIS A 269 6.18 -8.72 -35.19
C HIS A 269 6.86 -9.76 -34.27
N ALA A 270 6.15 -10.82 -33.88
CA ALA A 270 6.59 -11.88 -32.97
C ALA A 270 7.46 -12.95 -33.66
N PHE A 271 7.31 -13.16 -34.98
CA PHE A 271 8.07 -14.19 -35.70
C PHE A 271 9.54 -13.83 -35.97
N LEU A 272 9.92 -12.55 -35.86
CA LEU A 272 11.30 -12.11 -36.09
C LEU A 272 12.17 -12.08 -34.81
N SER A 273 11.58 -12.25 -33.62
CA SER A 273 12.30 -12.15 -32.34
C SER A 273 13.06 -13.44 -31.95
N SER A 274 12.59 -14.61 -32.40
CA SER A 274 13.25 -15.91 -32.13
C SER A 274 14.52 -16.13 -32.95
N TYR A 275 14.73 -15.35 -34.03
CA TYR A 275 15.88 -15.49 -34.93
C TYR A 275 17.20 -14.90 -34.41
N PHE A 276 17.16 -14.18 -33.29
CA PHE A 276 18.31 -13.43 -32.77
C PHE A 276 18.66 -13.78 -31.32
N GLN A 277 18.25 -14.97 -30.82
CA GLN A 277 18.48 -15.36 -29.42
C GLN A 277 19.13 -16.75 -29.24
N CYS A 278 20.06 -16.89 -28.29
CA CYS A 278 20.73 -18.16 -27.96
C CYS A 278 19.81 -19.02 -27.10
N ASP A 279 19.62 -20.28 -27.50
CA ASP A 279 18.71 -21.26 -26.90
C ASP A 279 19.39 -22.19 -25.88
N GLU A 280 20.70 -22.05 -25.69
CA GLU A 280 21.51 -22.79 -24.68
C GLU A 280 21.47 -24.32 -24.81
N THR A 281 21.01 -24.84 -25.96
CA THR A 281 20.97 -26.28 -26.23
C THR A 281 22.40 -26.84 -26.34
N ARG A 282 22.60 -28.05 -25.79
CA ARG A 282 23.87 -28.81 -25.81
C ARG A 282 23.70 -30.06 -26.69
N PRO A 283 24.73 -30.52 -27.42
CA PRO A 283 26.12 -30.05 -27.43
C PRO A 283 26.35 -28.75 -28.20
N VAL A 284 25.43 -28.32 -29.07
CA VAL A 284 25.59 -27.09 -29.86
C VAL A 284 24.28 -26.32 -29.89
N CYS A 285 24.31 -25.01 -29.58
CA CYS A 285 23.11 -24.17 -29.63
C CYS A 285 22.59 -23.99 -31.07
N ALA A 286 21.28 -23.82 -31.26
CA ALA A 286 20.67 -23.79 -32.60
C ALA A 286 21.24 -22.67 -33.49
N ASN A 287 21.70 -21.56 -32.90
CA ASN A 287 22.36 -20.49 -33.66
C ASN A 287 23.77 -20.85 -34.13
N CYS A 288 24.58 -21.51 -33.30
CA CYS A 288 25.91 -21.99 -33.70
C CYS A 288 25.80 -23.14 -34.71
N ALA A 289 24.84 -24.05 -34.50
CA ALA A 289 24.56 -25.17 -35.41
C ALA A 289 24.17 -24.68 -36.81
N ARG A 290 23.24 -23.72 -36.89
CA ARG A 290 22.77 -23.16 -38.18
C ARG A 290 23.88 -22.40 -38.93
N ARG A 291 24.84 -21.84 -38.19
CA ARG A 291 25.95 -21.06 -38.74
C ARG A 291 27.21 -21.89 -39.00
N GLN A 292 27.20 -23.18 -38.63
CA GLN A 292 28.36 -24.07 -38.71
C GLN A 292 29.61 -23.47 -38.04
N THR A 293 29.42 -22.79 -36.91
CA THR A 293 30.51 -22.20 -36.12
C THR A 293 30.74 -23.00 -34.85
N GLU A 294 31.99 -23.14 -34.44
CA GLU A 294 32.40 -23.83 -33.21
C GLU A 294 31.71 -23.21 -31.98
N CYS A 295 30.95 -24.03 -31.25
CA CYS A 295 30.24 -23.60 -30.05
C CYS A 295 31.00 -24.10 -28.83
N GLU A 296 31.15 -23.26 -27.80
CA GLU A 296 31.86 -23.70 -26.58
C GLU A 296 31.17 -24.86 -25.84
N TYR A 297 29.89 -25.10 -26.12
CA TYR A 297 29.15 -26.24 -25.59
C TYR A 297 29.56 -27.57 -26.23
N ASP A 298 30.29 -27.53 -27.35
CA ASP A 298 30.75 -28.67 -28.14
C ASP A 298 31.97 -29.39 -27.51
N SER A 299 32.19 -29.18 -26.21
CA SER A 299 33.24 -29.87 -25.48
C SER A 299 32.85 -31.32 -25.20
N SER A 300 33.39 -32.21 -26.01
CA SER A 300 33.44 -33.65 -25.79
C SER A 300 34.27 -33.97 -24.54
N GLY A 301 33.63 -34.13 -23.37
CA GLY A 301 34.27 -34.63 -22.13
C GLY A 301 33.54 -34.27 -20.83
N PRO A 302 33.40 -35.19 -19.84
CA PRO A 302 32.59 -34.98 -18.65
C PRO A 302 33.30 -34.13 -17.56
N LEU A 303 32.53 -33.21 -16.94
CA LEU A 303 32.77 -32.54 -15.65
C LEU A 303 34.11 -31.80 -15.45
N ARG A 304 34.12 -30.50 -15.77
CA ARG A 304 34.93 -29.40 -15.21
C ARG A 304 34.10 -28.15 -15.53
N TRP A 305 33.72 -27.22 -14.66
CA TRP A 305 34.53 -26.40 -13.75
C TRP A 305 33.68 -25.96 -12.55
N MET A 306 33.95 -26.53 -11.38
CA MET A 306 34.15 -25.69 -10.21
C MET A 306 35.60 -25.17 -10.29
N THR A 307 35.74 -23.86 -10.08
CA THR A 307 36.89 -23.12 -9.53
C THR A 307 38.17 -22.97 -10.38
N ASP A 308 38.36 -21.76 -10.91
CA ASP A 308 39.60 -20.99 -10.72
C ASP A 308 39.49 -20.28 -9.35
N GLU A 309 40.47 -20.23 -8.44
CA GLU A 309 41.95 -20.35 -8.49
C GLU A 309 42.49 -20.38 -7.01
N PRO A 310 43.81 -20.50 -6.70
CA PRO A 310 44.79 -21.53 -7.03
C PRO A 310 45.44 -22.21 -5.79
N SER A 311 46.06 -23.33 -6.11
CA SER A 311 46.75 -24.38 -5.35
C SER A 311 47.99 -23.99 -4.51
N ARG A 312 48.21 -24.72 -3.40
CA ARG A 312 49.52 -25.32 -3.02
C ARG A 312 49.32 -26.71 -2.40
N SER A 313 50.19 -27.63 -2.81
CA SER A 313 50.06 -29.10 -2.83
C SER A 313 50.72 -29.80 -1.61
N PRO A 314 50.87 -31.15 -1.54
CA PRO A 314 50.24 -31.95 -0.48
C PRO A 314 51.24 -32.81 0.34
N ARG A 315 50.73 -33.56 1.33
CA ARG A 315 51.21 -34.93 1.60
C ARG A 315 50.19 -35.75 2.40
N SER A 316 50.13 -37.02 2.02
CA SER A 316 49.26 -38.12 2.43
C SER A 316 49.40 -38.53 3.91
N THR A 317 48.30 -39.00 4.51
CA THR A 317 48.13 -40.39 5.00
C THR A 317 46.71 -40.58 5.52
N SER A 318 46.19 -41.80 5.35
CA SER A 318 44.94 -42.32 5.91
C SER A 318 44.84 -42.15 7.43
N ASP A 319 43.69 -41.75 7.95
CA ASP A 319 43.02 -42.49 9.02
C ASP A 319 41.55 -42.06 9.24
N ARG A 320 40.84 -42.99 9.87
CA ARG A 320 39.44 -43.13 10.23
C ARG A 320 39.03 -42.23 11.42
N GLN A 321 37.80 -41.68 11.40
CA GLN A 321 36.87 -41.32 12.53
C GLN A 321 36.05 -40.03 12.19
N GLN A 322 34.75 -40.17 11.91
CA GLN A 322 33.61 -39.93 12.83
C GLN A 322 33.50 -38.49 13.39
N ARG A 323 32.51 -37.73 12.86
CA ARG A 323 31.98 -36.49 13.47
C ARG A 323 30.90 -36.83 14.50
N PRO A 324 30.87 -36.17 15.68
CA PRO A 324 29.69 -36.17 16.55
C PRO A 324 28.75 -35.01 16.19
N SER A 325 27.46 -35.33 16.08
CA SER A 325 26.35 -34.36 16.19
C SER A 325 25.92 -34.27 17.66
N PRO A 326 25.49 -33.11 18.17
CA PRO A 326 25.07 -32.99 19.57
C PRO A 326 23.69 -33.62 19.80
N ASP A 327 23.62 -34.24 20.97
CA ASP A 327 22.67 -35.24 21.42
C ASP A 327 21.44 -34.59 22.09
N LEU A 328 20.25 -34.90 21.59
CA LEU A 328 18.95 -34.59 22.24
C LEU A 328 18.17 -35.89 22.49
N SER A 329 18.86 -36.96 22.91
CA SER A 329 18.25 -38.26 23.18
C SER A 329 18.30 -38.71 24.66
N LEU A 330 18.05 -37.78 25.58
CA LEU A 330 17.99 -38.07 27.04
C LEU A 330 16.61 -37.97 27.71
N LEU A 331 15.50 -37.86 26.96
CA LEU A 331 14.15 -37.90 27.56
C LEU A 331 13.21 -38.98 27.00
N GLY A 332 13.75 -40.11 26.51
CA GLY A 332 12.97 -41.24 25.97
C GLY A 332 13.21 -42.59 26.65
N ARG A 333 14.04 -42.68 27.69
CA ARG A 333 14.47 -43.97 28.28
C ARG A 333 13.67 -44.43 29.50
N LEU A 334 12.36 -44.22 29.49
CA LEU A 334 11.42 -44.91 30.39
C LEU A 334 10.18 -45.30 29.57
N GLY A 335 10.31 -46.31 28.72
CA GLY A 335 9.24 -46.77 27.83
C GLY A 335 9.57 -48.08 27.12
N ASN A 336 9.68 -49.14 27.90
CA ASN A 336 9.54 -50.56 27.55
C ASN A 336 10.27 -51.17 26.33
N GLN A 337 11.07 -52.18 26.69
CA GLN A 337 11.37 -53.36 25.89
C GLN A 337 10.08 -54.00 25.36
N GLY A 338 10.10 -54.38 24.07
CA GLY A 338 9.07 -55.18 23.44
C GLY A 338 9.38 -55.37 21.96
N ASN A 339 10.12 -56.42 21.63
CA ASN A 339 10.30 -56.91 20.26
C ASN A 339 8.93 -57.24 19.63
N ALA A 340 8.59 -56.64 18.49
CA ALA A 340 7.83 -57.28 17.44
C ALA A 340 7.99 -56.54 16.11
N SER A 341 8.46 -57.28 15.11
CA SER A 341 8.58 -56.88 13.72
C SER A 341 7.21 -56.62 13.08
N GLY A 342 7.01 -55.43 12.51
CA GLY A 342 5.86 -55.09 11.68
C GLY A 342 6.05 -53.71 11.04
N ASN A 343 5.94 -53.63 9.71
CA ASN A 343 5.93 -52.39 8.94
C ASN A 343 4.64 -51.59 9.19
N ASP A 344 4.42 -51.12 10.42
CA ASP A 344 3.48 -50.04 10.66
C ASP A 344 4.23 -48.73 10.44
N ALA A 345 3.81 -47.97 9.42
CA ALA A 345 4.24 -46.59 9.24
C ALA A 345 3.75 -45.79 10.46
N ALA A 346 4.56 -45.77 11.52
CA ALA A 346 4.28 -45.02 12.72
C ALA A 346 3.99 -43.57 12.31
N LEU A 347 2.82 -43.06 12.71
CA LEU A 347 2.46 -41.67 12.47
C LEU A 347 3.58 -40.77 13.00
N PRO A 348 3.92 -39.67 12.30
CA PRO A 348 4.89 -38.72 12.78
C PRO A 348 4.55 -38.29 14.21
N ALA A 349 5.56 -38.24 15.09
CA ALA A 349 5.37 -37.79 16.46
C ALA A 349 4.71 -36.39 16.47
N LEU A 350 3.66 -36.24 17.28
CA LEU A 350 2.88 -35.02 17.35
C LEU A 350 3.72 -33.86 17.89
N ASN A 351 3.86 -32.77 17.12
CA ASN A 351 4.59 -31.59 17.59
C ASN A 351 3.73 -30.76 18.55
N LEU A 352 3.84 -31.04 19.85
CA LEU A 352 3.11 -30.34 20.91
C LEU A 352 3.44 -28.84 20.98
N CYS A 353 4.63 -28.41 20.52
CA CYS A 353 4.98 -27.00 20.45
C CYS A 353 4.10 -26.27 19.43
N ASP A 354 4.01 -26.80 18.21
CA ASP A 354 3.22 -26.17 17.14
C ASP A 354 1.73 -26.14 17.50
N LEU A 355 1.22 -27.18 18.18
CA LEU A 355 -0.15 -27.20 18.68
C LEU A 355 -0.40 -26.13 19.76
N GLU A 356 0.54 -25.91 20.68
CA GLU A 356 0.46 -24.82 21.65
C GLU A 356 0.40 -23.46 20.96
N LEU A 357 1.24 -23.24 19.95
CA LEU A 357 1.29 -22.00 19.17
C LEU A 357 0.01 -21.76 18.35
N MET A 358 -0.58 -22.82 17.79
CA MET A 358 -1.89 -22.73 17.12
C MET A 358 -3.02 -22.43 18.10
N MET A 359 -3.01 -23.06 19.28
CA MET A 359 -3.98 -22.75 20.34
C MET A 359 -3.83 -21.28 20.78
N HIS A 360 -2.59 -20.79 20.91
CA HIS A 360 -2.31 -19.38 21.20
C HIS A 360 -2.80 -18.44 20.09
N TRP A 361 -2.70 -18.85 18.81
CA TRP A 361 -3.26 -18.08 17.70
C TRP A 361 -4.76 -17.87 17.88
N TYR A 362 -5.51 -18.95 18.17
CA TYR A 362 -6.97 -18.91 18.29
C TYR A 362 -7.47 -18.14 19.53
N ASN A 363 -6.67 -18.12 20.60
CA ASN A 363 -7.05 -17.51 21.86
C ASN A 363 -6.66 -16.03 21.96
N GLU A 364 -5.48 -15.64 21.46
CA GLU A 364 -4.91 -14.31 21.71
C GLU A 364 -4.30 -13.65 20.46
N MET A 365 -3.48 -14.34 19.67
CA MET A 365 -2.67 -13.68 18.63
C MET A 365 -3.52 -12.96 17.57
N TYR A 366 -4.62 -13.58 17.11
CA TYR A 366 -5.47 -13.00 16.06
C TYR A 366 -5.99 -11.59 16.39
N LEU A 367 -6.14 -11.25 17.68
CA LEU A 367 -6.60 -9.94 18.12
C LEU A 367 -5.63 -8.82 17.69
N ALA A 368 -4.33 -9.09 17.69
CA ALA A 368 -3.31 -8.12 17.30
C ALA A 368 -3.41 -7.69 15.81
N LEU A 369 -4.02 -8.53 14.97
CA LEU A 369 -4.22 -8.28 13.53
C LEU A 369 -5.66 -7.84 13.20
N SER A 370 -6.58 -8.00 14.14
CA SER A 370 -8.00 -7.68 13.99
C SER A 370 -8.27 -6.20 14.23
N ARG A 371 -9.11 -5.59 13.38
CA ARG A 371 -9.49 -4.16 13.51
C ARG A 371 -10.87 -4.00 14.13
N ASN A 372 -11.78 -4.89 13.78
CA ASN A 372 -13.17 -4.91 14.20
C ASN A 372 -13.74 -6.35 14.11
N PRO A 373 -14.94 -6.62 14.63
CA PRO A 373 -15.52 -7.96 14.64
C PRO A 373 -15.65 -8.62 13.26
N LYS A 374 -15.78 -7.82 12.19
CA LYS A 374 -15.85 -8.36 10.82
C LYS A 374 -14.50 -8.85 10.29
N THR A 375 -13.41 -8.22 10.71
CA THR A 375 -12.05 -8.68 10.38
C THR A 375 -11.56 -9.76 11.34
N GLU A 376 -12.10 -9.77 12.55
CA GLU A 376 -11.79 -10.75 13.60
C GLU A 376 -12.06 -12.18 13.13
N ILE A 377 -13.24 -12.41 12.56
CA ILE A 377 -13.62 -13.74 12.04
C ILE A 377 -12.65 -14.24 10.96
N ILE A 378 -12.07 -13.33 10.17
CA ILE A 378 -11.15 -13.67 9.09
C ILE A 378 -9.80 -14.11 9.66
N TRP A 379 -9.24 -13.34 10.60
CA TRP A 379 -7.98 -13.68 11.27
C TRP A 379 -8.09 -14.91 12.16
N ARG A 380 -9.23 -15.11 12.81
CA ARG A 380 -9.43 -16.21 13.76
C ARG A 380 -9.81 -17.53 13.09
N LEU A 381 -10.61 -17.52 12.03
CA LEU A 381 -11.15 -18.74 11.41
C LEU A 381 -10.61 -18.98 10.00
N TYR A 382 -10.78 -18.01 9.09
CA TYR A 382 -10.49 -18.24 7.66
C TYR A 382 -8.99 -18.32 7.35
N ILE A 383 -8.16 -17.55 8.03
CA ILE A 383 -6.71 -17.60 7.84
C ILE A 383 -6.10 -18.93 8.30
N PRO A 384 -6.46 -19.47 9.48
CA PRO A 384 -6.08 -20.84 9.85
C PRO A 384 -6.53 -21.92 8.86
N GLU A 385 -7.76 -21.82 8.32
CA GLU A 385 -8.24 -22.76 7.30
C GLU A 385 -7.38 -22.70 6.03
N GLU A 386 -7.05 -21.48 5.57
CA GLU A 386 -6.15 -21.26 4.44
C GLU A 386 -4.75 -21.83 4.71
N ALA A 387 -4.23 -21.67 5.93
CA ALA A 387 -2.91 -22.12 6.32
C ALA A 387 -2.74 -23.65 6.24
N LEU A 388 -3.82 -24.44 6.35
CA LEU A 388 -3.78 -25.89 6.17
C LEU A 388 -3.33 -26.31 4.77
N SER A 389 -3.56 -25.46 3.77
CA SER A 389 -3.17 -25.71 2.37
C SER A 389 -1.87 -25.00 1.97
N HIS A 390 -1.38 -24.08 2.81
CA HIS A 390 -0.25 -23.20 2.50
C HIS A 390 0.80 -23.21 3.62
N PRO A 391 1.83 -24.09 3.54
CA PRO A 391 2.82 -24.25 4.61
C PRO A 391 3.56 -22.97 5.02
N PHE A 392 3.84 -22.07 4.07
CA PHE A 392 4.48 -20.78 4.39
C PHE A 392 3.61 -19.93 5.32
N LEU A 393 2.29 -19.93 5.12
CA LEU A 393 1.35 -19.19 5.96
C LEU A 393 1.27 -19.84 7.35
N MET A 394 1.20 -21.17 7.43
CA MET A 394 1.20 -21.89 8.70
C MET A 394 2.44 -21.54 9.53
N HIS A 395 3.63 -21.61 8.93
CA HIS A 395 4.85 -21.21 9.62
C HIS A 395 4.83 -19.74 10.05
N GLY A 396 4.31 -18.83 9.24
CA GLY A 396 4.12 -17.43 9.64
C GLY A 396 3.23 -17.27 10.87
N MET A 397 2.10 -17.98 10.91
CA MET A 397 1.20 -17.96 12.06
C MET A 397 1.87 -18.46 13.34
N LEU A 398 2.58 -19.59 13.26
CA LEU A 398 3.33 -20.15 14.38
C LEU A 398 4.44 -19.20 14.85
N ALA A 399 5.16 -18.58 13.91
CA ALA A 399 6.20 -17.60 14.21
C ALA A 399 5.65 -16.38 14.97
N ALA A 400 4.52 -15.84 14.52
CA ALA A 400 3.85 -14.72 15.17
C ALA A 400 3.30 -15.08 16.55
N SER A 401 2.71 -16.28 16.70
CA SER A 401 2.28 -16.78 18.01
C SER A 401 3.44 -16.91 18.99
N ALA A 402 4.56 -17.51 18.56
CA ALA A 402 5.75 -17.67 19.39
C ALA A 402 6.33 -16.31 19.80
N LEU A 403 6.41 -15.37 18.86
CA LEU A 403 6.88 -14.01 19.13
C LEU A 403 5.95 -13.27 20.11
N HIS A 404 4.64 -13.38 19.92
CA HIS A 404 3.66 -12.79 20.82
C HIS A 404 3.83 -13.35 22.24
N ILE A 405 3.94 -14.68 22.39
CA ILE A 405 4.19 -15.32 23.69
C ILE A 405 5.46 -14.76 24.34
N ALA A 406 6.56 -14.69 23.59
CA ALA A 406 7.84 -14.18 24.08
C ALA A 406 7.76 -12.72 24.57
N ARG A 407 6.92 -11.90 23.95
CA ARG A 407 6.76 -10.47 24.28
C ARG A 407 5.73 -10.20 25.36
N THR A 408 4.64 -10.96 25.43
CA THR A 408 3.50 -10.64 26.31
C THR A 408 3.41 -11.51 27.55
N ARG A 409 3.96 -12.73 27.56
CA ARG A 409 3.93 -13.57 28.77
C ARG A 409 5.02 -13.10 29.73
N PRO A 410 4.70 -12.84 31.01
CA PRO A 410 5.71 -12.53 32.00
C PRO A 410 6.67 -13.73 32.11
N ALA A 411 7.97 -13.46 32.18
CA ALA A 411 8.99 -14.47 32.41
C ALA A 411 8.71 -15.18 33.74
N ARG A 412 7.98 -16.29 33.69
CA ARG A 412 7.71 -17.11 34.87
C ARG A 412 9.00 -17.83 35.22
N MET A 413 9.64 -17.37 36.29
CA MET A 413 10.69 -18.16 36.93
C MET A 413 10.05 -19.48 37.39
N GLY A 414 10.60 -20.61 36.97
CA GLY A 414 10.11 -21.90 37.44
C GLY A 414 10.19 -21.96 38.97
N SER A 415 9.31 -22.73 39.61
CA SER A 415 9.37 -22.99 41.07
C SER A 415 10.69 -23.62 41.54
N ASP A 416 11.55 -24.03 40.61
CA ASP A 416 12.87 -24.66 40.81
C ASP A 416 14.05 -23.76 40.35
N GLY A 417 13.82 -22.46 40.12
CA GLY A 417 14.89 -21.54 39.67
C GLY A 417 15.41 -21.79 38.24
N SER A 418 14.81 -22.73 37.51
CA SER A 418 15.11 -23.03 36.11
C SER A 418 14.58 -21.91 35.19
N PRO A 419 15.30 -21.59 34.07
CA PRO A 419 14.82 -20.62 33.08
C PRO A 419 13.47 -21.07 32.48
N PRO A 420 12.63 -20.15 31.98
CA PRO A 420 11.30 -20.47 31.48
C PRO A 420 11.34 -21.54 30.37
N GLY A 421 10.38 -22.46 30.39
CA GLY A 421 10.42 -23.77 29.74
C GLY A 421 10.48 -23.87 28.20
N ARG A 422 10.74 -22.78 27.44
CA ARG A 422 11.06 -22.81 26.00
C ARG A 422 11.52 -21.41 25.56
N ASP A 423 12.57 -21.32 24.75
CA ASP A 423 12.96 -20.08 24.09
C ASP A 423 12.03 -19.80 22.89
N TYR A 424 10.90 -19.15 23.15
CA TYR A 424 9.93 -18.81 22.09
C TYR A 424 10.48 -17.80 21.07
N LEU A 425 11.51 -17.02 21.38
CA LEU A 425 12.16 -16.16 20.37
C LEU A 425 12.88 -17.02 19.34
N GLN A 426 13.63 -18.03 19.78
CA GLN A 426 14.29 -18.96 18.87
C GLN A 426 13.28 -19.73 18.01
N VAL A 427 12.17 -20.16 18.59
CA VAL A 427 11.07 -20.82 17.85
C VAL A 427 10.46 -19.87 16.82
N ALA A 428 10.21 -18.62 17.21
CA ALA A 428 9.70 -17.59 16.30
C ALA A 428 10.64 -17.38 15.10
N VAL A 429 11.95 -17.30 15.33
CA VAL A 429 12.97 -17.16 14.27
C VAL A 429 12.97 -18.37 13.35
N ALA A 430 12.94 -19.59 13.90
CA ALA A 430 12.97 -20.82 13.12
C ALA A 430 11.77 -20.91 12.16
N HIS A 431 10.56 -20.69 12.66
CA HIS A 431 9.37 -20.68 11.81
C HIS A 431 9.34 -19.51 10.83
N GLN A 432 9.77 -18.31 11.23
CA GLN A 432 9.82 -17.16 10.32
C GLN A 432 10.77 -17.41 9.15
N ASN A 433 11.95 -17.99 9.40
CA ASN A 433 12.91 -18.33 8.35
C ASN A 433 12.34 -19.36 7.37
N GLN A 434 11.67 -20.39 7.88
CA GLN A 434 11.02 -21.40 7.04
C GLN A 434 9.85 -20.81 6.23
N ALA A 435 9.04 -19.96 6.87
CA ALA A 435 7.95 -19.26 6.21
C ALA A 435 8.46 -18.39 5.06
N LEU A 436 9.50 -17.57 5.30
CA LEU A 436 10.10 -16.71 4.27
C LEU A 436 10.75 -17.50 3.14
N ALA A 437 11.39 -18.65 3.43
CA ALA A 437 11.95 -19.51 2.40
C ALA A 437 10.86 -20.02 1.46
N LEU A 438 9.79 -20.61 2.00
CA LEU A 438 8.67 -21.14 1.23
C LEU A 438 7.87 -20.04 0.53
N PHE A 439 7.72 -18.88 1.15
CA PHE A 439 7.03 -17.73 0.58
C PHE A 439 7.77 -17.17 -0.64
N ARG A 440 9.10 -17.10 -0.59
CA ARG A 440 9.93 -16.60 -1.71
C ARG A 440 9.72 -17.42 -2.98
N ASP A 441 9.52 -18.73 -2.84
CA ASP A 441 9.26 -19.62 -3.98
C ASP A 441 7.91 -19.34 -4.66
N GLN A 442 6.95 -18.73 -3.94
CA GLN A 442 5.61 -18.39 -4.45
C GLN A 442 5.56 -17.00 -5.13
N LEU A 443 6.55 -16.13 -4.91
CA LEU A 443 6.54 -14.76 -5.44
C LEU A 443 6.54 -14.67 -6.97
N GLY A 444 7.00 -15.72 -7.65
CA GLY A 444 7.03 -15.78 -9.12
C GLY A 444 5.68 -16.11 -9.76
N SER A 445 4.71 -16.62 -9.00
CA SER A 445 3.43 -17.14 -9.51
C SER A 445 2.30 -16.86 -8.52
N ILE A 446 1.94 -15.60 -8.37
CA ILE A 446 0.79 -15.19 -7.55
C ILE A 446 -0.49 -15.30 -8.39
N ASP A 447 -1.45 -16.08 -7.91
CA ASP A 447 -2.71 -16.36 -8.61
C ASP A 447 -3.91 -16.43 -7.65
N ILE A 448 -5.05 -16.88 -8.17
CA ILE A 448 -6.30 -17.00 -7.39
C ILE A 448 -6.25 -18.08 -6.31
N HIS A 449 -5.32 -19.03 -6.40
CA HIS A 449 -5.20 -20.16 -5.46
C HIS A 449 -4.35 -19.82 -4.25
N ASN A 450 -3.29 -19.01 -4.42
CA ASN A 450 -2.43 -18.62 -3.30
C ASN A 450 -2.65 -17.18 -2.81
N GLY A 451 -3.43 -16.35 -3.53
CA GLY A 451 -3.56 -14.93 -3.24
C GLY A 451 -4.03 -14.59 -1.81
N LYS A 452 -4.96 -15.38 -1.23
CA LYS A 452 -5.42 -15.20 0.16
C LYS A 452 -4.32 -15.50 1.16
N ALA A 453 -3.57 -16.60 0.95
CA ALA A 453 -2.46 -16.97 1.79
C ALA A 453 -1.30 -15.95 1.72
N MET A 454 -0.99 -15.46 0.51
CA MET A 454 0.01 -14.40 0.29
C MET A 454 -0.38 -13.11 1.02
N PHE A 455 -1.67 -12.71 0.94
CA PHE A 455 -2.20 -11.55 1.65
C PHE A 455 -2.04 -11.68 3.17
N ALA A 456 -2.48 -12.81 3.72
CA ALA A 456 -2.41 -13.05 5.17
C ALA A 456 -0.95 -13.06 5.67
N PHE A 457 -0.05 -13.75 4.96
CA PHE A 457 1.34 -13.84 5.35
C PHE A 457 2.09 -12.50 5.25
N ALA A 458 1.74 -11.65 4.27
CA ALA A 458 2.29 -10.31 4.17
C ALA A 458 1.94 -9.46 5.41
N GLY A 459 0.70 -9.53 5.90
CA GLY A 459 0.28 -8.87 7.14
C GLY A 459 1.02 -9.39 8.38
N ILE A 460 1.16 -10.72 8.49
CA ILE A 460 1.92 -11.37 9.56
C ILE A 460 3.40 -10.93 9.54
N THR A 461 4.00 -10.82 8.36
CA THR A 461 5.39 -10.41 8.20
C THR A 461 5.61 -8.96 8.64
N VAL A 462 4.65 -8.06 8.38
CA VAL A 462 4.68 -6.68 8.91
C VAL A 462 4.63 -6.68 10.43
N LEU A 463 3.69 -7.40 11.04
CA LEU A 463 3.61 -7.53 12.50
C LEU A 463 4.92 -8.07 13.08
N TYR A 464 5.48 -9.11 12.47
CA TYR A 464 6.73 -9.71 12.92
C TYR A 464 7.88 -8.69 12.91
N ALA A 465 8.02 -7.90 11.85
CA ALA A 465 9.11 -6.94 11.75
C ALA A 465 9.04 -5.80 12.77
N PHE A 466 7.84 -5.37 13.14
CA PHE A 466 7.69 -4.39 14.21
C PHE A 466 7.88 -5.03 15.59
N GLY A 467 7.38 -6.25 15.79
CA GLY A 467 7.37 -6.91 17.09
C GLY A 467 8.66 -7.63 17.48
N PHE A 468 9.54 -7.91 16.53
CA PHE A 468 10.78 -8.62 16.82
C PHE A 468 11.76 -7.71 17.58
N PRO A 469 12.33 -8.16 18.72
CA PRO A 469 13.30 -7.37 19.46
C PRO A 469 14.55 -7.09 18.63
N HIS A 470 14.82 -5.82 18.36
CA HIS A 470 16.08 -5.40 17.74
C HIS A 470 17.09 -5.15 18.85
N GLN A 471 18.05 -6.06 19.04
CA GLN A 471 19.15 -5.84 19.95
C GLN A 471 20.23 -5.02 19.23
N PRO A 472 20.77 -3.95 19.86
CA PRO A 472 21.89 -3.22 19.28
C PRO A 472 23.07 -4.18 19.13
N ASP A 473 23.52 -4.39 17.90
CA ASP A 473 24.69 -5.23 17.63
C ASP A 473 25.96 -4.46 18.04
N PRO A 474 26.66 -4.88 19.10
CA PRO A 474 27.87 -4.19 19.56
C PRO A 474 28.99 -4.20 18.51
N ASN A 475 28.93 -5.09 17.51
CA ASN A 475 29.90 -5.17 16.41
C ASN A 475 29.51 -4.31 15.20
N ASN A 476 28.31 -3.73 15.18
CA ASN A 476 27.83 -2.90 14.08
C ASN A 476 27.28 -1.55 14.60
N PRO A 477 28.15 -0.54 14.83
CA PRO A 477 27.72 0.79 15.28
C PRO A 477 26.81 1.53 14.28
N GLY A 478 26.60 1.00 13.06
CA GLY A 478 25.61 1.49 12.10
C GLY A 478 24.18 0.99 12.34
N SER A 479 23.97 0.00 13.22
CA SER A 479 22.63 -0.48 13.61
C SER A 479 22.04 0.50 14.62
N THR A 480 21.29 1.47 14.11
CA THR A 480 20.61 2.47 14.93
C THR A 480 19.10 2.25 14.92
N ALA A 481 18.39 2.73 15.94
CA ALA A 481 16.94 2.60 16.02
C ALA A 481 16.25 3.30 14.84
N VAL A 482 16.83 4.40 14.34
CA VAL A 482 16.36 5.06 13.11
C VAL A 482 16.47 4.11 11.91
N GLU A 483 17.61 3.45 11.69
CA GLU A 483 17.76 2.54 10.54
C GLU A 483 16.87 1.30 10.67
N ASP A 484 16.71 0.75 11.87
CA ASP A 484 15.77 -0.34 12.15
C ASP A 484 14.33 0.04 11.75
N LEU A 485 13.90 1.27 12.08
CA LEU A 485 12.57 1.76 11.72
C LEU A 485 12.43 1.96 10.21
N LEU A 486 13.47 2.50 9.55
CA LEU A 486 13.48 2.64 8.09
C LEU A 486 13.44 1.28 7.39
N GLN A 487 14.11 0.26 7.94
CA GLN A 487 14.05 -1.10 7.42
C GLN A 487 12.65 -1.70 7.56
N ALA A 488 11.97 -1.46 8.68
CA ALA A 488 10.55 -1.80 8.85
C ALA A 488 9.68 -1.09 7.80
N PHE A 489 9.93 0.19 7.51
CA PHE A 489 9.21 0.93 6.46
C PHE A 489 9.42 0.34 5.07
N VAL A 490 10.65 -0.04 4.73
CA VAL A 490 10.96 -0.71 3.46
C VAL A 490 10.20 -2.03 3.34
N LEU A 491 10.15 -2.81 4.42
CA LEU A 491 9.40 -4.06 4.43
C LEU A 491 7.90 -3.85 4.26
N VAL A 492 7.30 -2.89 4.97
CA VAL A 492 5.88 -2.54 4.83
C VAL A 492 5.56 -2.18 3.37
N ARG A 493 6.42 -1.39 2.71
CA ARG A 493 6.26 -1.04 1.29
C ARG A 493 6.36 -2.25 0.37
N GLY A 494 7.35 -3.12 0.61
CA GLY A 494 7.50 -4.36 -0.14
C GLY A 494 6.27 -5.26 -0.02
N MET A 495 5.72 -5.39 1.18
CA MET A 495 4.50 -6.15 1.44
C MET A 495 3.28 -5.50 0.80
N GLN A 496 3.18 -4.17 0.79
CA GLN A 496 2.10 -3.46 0.09
C GLN A 496 2.09 -3.79 -1.42
N GLN A 497 3.26 -3.92 -2.05
CA GLN A 497 3.33 -4.31 -3.46
C GLN A 497 2.74 -5.70 -3.71
N ILE A 498 2.99 -6.65 -2.80
CA ILE A 498 2.46 -8.01 -2.88
C ILE A 498 0.95 -8.00 -2.64
N LEU A 499 0.49 -7.28 -1.62
CA LEU A 499 -0.93 -7.09 -1.32
C LEU A 499 -1.68 -6.53 -2.53
N ASN A 500 -1.13 -5.51 -3.20
CA ASN A 500 -1.76 -4.92 -4.38
C ASN A 500 -1.97 -5.93 -5.53
N GLN A 501 -1.12 -6.96 -5.66
CA GLN A 501 -1.28 -7.98 -6.70
C GLN A 501 -2.42 -8.97 -6.38
N THR A 502 -2.74 -9.17 -5.10
CA THR A 502 -3.76 -10.13 -4.64
C THR A 502 -5.07 -9.47 -4.27
N MET A 503 -5.11 -8.16 -4.03
CA MET A 503 -6.29 -7.45 -3.49
C MET A 503 -7.53 -7.59 -4.37
N ALA A 504 -7.38 -7.53 -5.70
CA ALA A 504 -8.51 -7.68 -6.62
C ALA A 504 -9.21 -9.03 -6.45
N THR A 505 -8.45 -10.13 -6.41
CA THR A 505 -8.99 -11.49 -6.30
C THR A 505 -9.44 -11.84 -4.88
N VAL A 506 -8.72 -11.38 -3.86
CA VAL A 506 -9.08 -11.62 -2.45
C VAL A 506 -10.40 -10.95 -2.08
N PHE A 507 -10.65 -9.72 -2.56
CA PHE A 507 -11.85 -8.97 -2.19
C PHE A 507 -13.08 -9.24 -3.08
N GLU A 508 -12.93 -10.04 -4.13
CA GLU A 508 -14.08 -10.63 -4.83
C GLU A 508 -14.82 -11.63 -3.94
N ASP A 509 -14.11 -12.32 -3.03
CA ASP A 509 -14.74 -13.19 -2.04
C ASP A 509 -15.48 -12.37 -0.97
N PRO A 510 -16.82 -12.49 -0.84
CA PRO A 510 -17.59 -11.77 0.16
C PRO A 510 -17.14 -12.00 1.59
N LYS A 511 -16.54 -13.17 1.89
CA LYS A 511 -16.00 -13.49 3.23
C LYS A 511 -14.78 -12.63 3.59
N TRP A 512 -14.01 -12.22 2.57
CA TRP A 512 -12.77 -11.45 2.73
C TRP A 512 -12.96 -9.96 2.43
N ALA A 513 -14.05 -9.57 1.78
CA ALA A 513 -14.40 -8.18 1.49
C ALA A 513 -14.26 -7.21 2.70
N PRO A 514 -14.58 -7.58 3.96
CA PRO A 514 -14.36 -6.70 5.11
C PRO A 514 -12.90 -6.29 5.36
N MET A 515 -11.91 -7.04 4.84
CA MET A 515 -10.51 -6.63 4.90
C MET A 515 -10.22 -5.34 4.12
N ARG A 516 -11.01 -5.05 3.08
CA ARG A 516 -10.91 -3.83 2.28
C ARG A 516 -11.39 -2.58 3.02
N ASP A 517 -12.40 -2.74 3.88
CA ASP A 517 -13.09 -1.60 4.51
C ASP A 517 -12.31 -1.09 5.74
N LEU A 518 -11.65 0.06 5.60
CA LEU A 518 -11.14 0.84 6.73
C LEU A 518 -12.25 1.76 7.24
N GLU A 519 -12.43 1.82 8.56
CA GLU A 519 -13.39 2.75 9.18
C GLU A 519 -13.10 4.19 8.73
N ASP A 520 -14.16 4.90 8.33
CA ASP A 520 -14.06 6.27 7.83
C ASP A 520 -13.92 7.22 9.02
N TYR A 521 -13.09 8.24 8.87
CA TYR A 521 -12.92 9.28 9.88
C TYR A 521 -12.73 10.63 9.21
N ASP A 522 -13.26 11.66 9.87
CA ASP A 522 -13.01 13.04 9.47
C ASP A 522 -11.62 13.46 9.96
N VAL A 523 -10.87 14.17 9.11
CA VAL A 523 -9.52 14.65 9.43
C VAL A 523 -9.63 15.87 10.35
N ILE A 524 -9.86 15.62 11.64
CA ILE A 524 -10.02 16.67 12.66
C ILE A 524 -8.86 16.61 13.64
N LEU A 525 -7.91 17.51 13.52
CA LEU A 525 -6.76 17.60 14.44
C LEU A 525 -7.19 18.12 15.83
N SER A 526 -6.41 17.80 16.87
CA SER A 526 -6.51 18.51 18.14
C SER A 526 -5.83 19.88 18.01
N GLY A 527 -6.14 20.85 18.88
CA GLY A 527 -5.49 22.16 18.85
C GLY A 527 -3.96 22.06 18.94
N ASN A 528 -3.46 21.16 19.80
CA ASN A 528 -2.02 20.91 19.94
C ASN A 528 -1.40 20.27 18.70
N ALA A 529 -2.10 19.31 18.07
CA ALA A 529 -1.63 18.66 16.84
C ALA A 529 -1.61 19.66 15.67
N GLN A 530 -2.64 20.50 15.54
CA GLN A 530 -2.69 21.56 14.53
C GLN A 530 -1.54 22.55 14.73
N ALA A 531 -1.32 23.03 15.95
CA ALA A 531 -0.22 23.95 16.24
C ALA A 531 1.15 23.33 15.95
N ALA A 532 1.34 22.03 16.18
CA ALA A 532 2.56 21.32 15.80
C ALA A 532 2.75 21.28 14.29
N VAL A 533 1.70 20.90 13.54
CA VAL A 533 1.70 20.88 12.07
C VAL A 533 1.99 22.27 11.49
N ASP A 534 1.37 23.33 12.01
CA ASP A 534 1.59 24.70 11.57
C ASP A 534 3.05 25.14 11.81
N ARG A 535 3.63 24.78 12.96
CA ARG A 535 5.06 25.03 13.25
C ARG A 535 5.98 24.30 12.28
N LEU A 536 5.66 23.07 11.88
CA LEU A 536 6.42 22.31 10.89
C LEU A 536 6.33 22.95 9.50
N HIS A 537 5.15 23.39 9.05
CA HIS A 537 5.00 24.11 7.78
C HIS A 537 5.78 25.43 7.79
N LYS A 538 5.75 26.17 8.91
CA LYS A 538 6.54 27.38 9.08
C LYS A 538 8.04 27.09 9.01
N ALA A 539 8.51 26.03 9.67
CA ALA A 539 9.90 25.60 9.61
C ALA A 539 10.31 25.21 8.17
N ASN A 540 9.46 24.45 7.46
CA ASN A 540 9.65 24.11 6.05
C ASN A 540 9.81 25.36 5.18
N GLY A 541 8.93 26.35 5.33
CA GLY A 541 9.02 27.62 4.62
C GLY A 541 10.22 28.50 5.00
N ASN A 542 10.76 28.35 6.21
CA ASN A 542 12.02 29.00 6.61
C ASN A 542 13.21 28.34 5.90
N CYS A 543 13.28 27.01 5.88
CA CYS A 543 14.32 26.26 5.18
C CYS A 543 14.31 26.55 3.68
N ALA A 544 13.13 26.60 3.06
CA ALA A 544 12.99 26.94 1.65
C ALA A 544 13.52 28.34 1.32
N ARG A 545 13.43 29.29 2.26
CA ARG A 545 14.00 30.64 2.09
C ARG A 545 15.51 30.68 2.29
N GLN A 546 16.04 29.85 3.19
CA GLN A 546 17.47 29.77 3.48
C GLN A 546 18.25 29.05 2.38
N ASP A 547 17.67 27.99 1.81
CA ASP A 547 18.28 27.19 0.75
C ASP A 547 17.27 26.86 -0.37
N PRO A 548 16.91 27.84 -1.23
CA PRO A 548 15.87 27.65 -2.25
C PRO A 548 16.21 26.62 -3.33
N ILE A 549 17.49 26.24 -3.47
CA ILE A 549 17.98 25.38 -4.55
C ILE A 549 18.03 23.92 -4.11
N LEU A 550 18.50 23.64 -2.88
CA LEU A 550 18.67 22.26 -2.41
C LEU A 550 17.54 21.80 -1.48
N HIS A 551 16.76 22.72 -0.91
CA HIS A 551 15.64 22.36 -0.03
C HIS A 551 14.39 22.00 -0.83
N ASP A 552 13.99 20.73 -0.75
CA ASP A 552 12.76 20.24 -1.38
C ASP A 552 11.52 20.56 -0.52
N SER A 553 11.02 21.79 -0.64
CA SER A 553 9.87 22.27 0.14
C SER A 553 8.61 21.44 -0.08
N LEU A 554 8.40 20.88 -1.27
CA LEU A 554 7.19 20.12 -1.61
C LEU A 554 7.23 18.73 -0.94
N LEU A 555 8.39 18.06 -0.95
CA LEU A 555 8.60 16.79 -0.27
C LEU A 555 8.27 16.87 1.23
N TYR A 556 8.78 17.91 1.90
CA TYR A 556 8.50 18.11 3.33
C TYR A 556 7.04 18.49 3.58
N GLN A 557 6.45 19.34 2.74
CA GLN A 557 5.04 19.72 2.84
C GLN A 557 4.14 18.49 2.83
N GLU A 558 4.31 17.63 1.83
CA GLU A 558 3.51 16.41 1.69
C GLU A 558 3.73 15.42 2.84
N THR A 559 4.96 15.32 3.35
CA THR A 559 5.25 14.44 4.49
C THR A 559 4.60 14.95 5.78
N ILE A 560 4.57 16.27 5.98
CA ILE A 560 3.87 16.90 7.11
C ILE A 560 2.36 16.67 6.98
N ASP A 561 1.78 16.81 5.79
CA ASP A 561 0.35 16.55 5.54
C ASP A 561 0.00 15.07 5.82
N ASN A 562 0.87 14.14 5.42
CA ASN A 562 0.70 12.72 5.73
C ASN A 562 0.82 12.40 7.24
N LEU A 563 1.64 13.16 7.97
CA LEU A 563 1.74 13.07 9.42
C LEU A 563 0.49 13.65 10.10
N ALA A 564 -0.04 14.77 9.61
CA ALA A 564 -1.30 15.34 10.06
C ALA A 564 -2.47 14.34 9.89
N ASP A 565 -2.56 13.71 8.72
CA ASP A 565 -3.53 12.64 8.45
C ASP A 565 -3.46 11.49 9.47
N LEU A 566 -2.23 11.09 9.83
CA LEU A 566 -1.96 10.05 10.81
C LEU A 566 -2.41 10.49 12.21
N MET A 567 -2.06 11.72 12.63
CA MET A 567 -2.48 12.28 13.93
C MET A 567 -4.00 12.35 14.07
N ALA A 568 -4.71 12.78 13.02
CA ALA A 568 -6.17 12.84 13.02
C ALA A 568 -6.80 11.45 13.11
N GLY A 569 -6.23 10.47 12.40
CA GLY A 569 -6.75 9.10 12.43
C GLY A 569 -6.58 8.42 13.78
N VAL A 570 -5.43 8.59 14.45
CA VAL A 570 -5.22 8.05 15.81
C VAL A 570 -6.20 8.69 16.80
N LYS A 571 -6.45 10.00 16.69
CA LYS A 571 -7.48 10.68 17.49
C LYS A 571 -8.89 10.12 17.23
N ALA A 572 -9.18 9.69 16.00
CA ALA A 572 -10.44 9.04 15.64
C ALA A 572 -10.55 7.58 16.15
N GLY A 573 -9.57 7.09 16.92
CA GLY A 573 -9.58 5.74 17.49
C GLY A 573 -9.03 4.67 16.55
N MET A 574 -8.39 5.05 15.45
CA MET A 574 -7.81 4.10 14.51
C MET A 574 -6.51 3.51 15.05
N GLY A 575 -6.36 2.18 14.95
CA GLY A 575 -5.20 1.46 15.47
C GLY A 575 -3.93 1.51 14.59
N PHE A 576 -2.99 0.62 14.91
CA PHE A 576 -1.63 0.57 14.34
C PHE A 576 -1.54 0.51 12.81
N SER A 577 -2.59 0.05 12.12
CA SER A 577 -2.65 0.07 10.65
C SER A 577 -2.39 1.46 10.03
N LEU A 578 -2.65 2.56 10.75
CA LEU A 578 -2.30 3.90 10.29
C LEU A 578 -0.81 4.18 10.31
N ALA A 579 -0.08 3.67 11.30
CA ALA A 579 1.37 3.81 11.38
C ALA A 579 2.05 3.16 10.17
N CYS A 580 1.57 1.98 9.74
CA CYS A 580 2.02 1.35 8.50
C CYS A 580 1.66 2.18 7.26
N ARG A 581 0.51 2.86 7.26
CA ARG A 581 0.11 3.70 6.12
C ARG A 581 1.04 4.90 5.92
N PHE A 582 1.50 5.51 7.01
CA PHE A 582 2.51 6.57 6.92
C PHE A 582 3.76 6.04 6.20
N ALA A 583 4.26 4.86 6.59
CA ALA A 583 5.40 4.23 5.93
C ALA A 583 5.16 3.98 4.43
N ILE A 584 3.95 3.56 4.03
CA ILE A 584 3.57 3.31 2.62
C ILE A 584 3.57 4.60 1.80
N LYS A 585 2.99 5.68 2.34
CA LYS A 585 2.87 6.97 1.63
C LYS A 585 4.18 7.75 1.58
N LEU A 586 5.10 7.47 2.50
CA LEU A 586 6.34 8.20 2.63
C LEU A 586 7.19 8.03 1.36
N GLN A 587 7.69 9.13 0.81
CA GLN A 587 8.48 9.09 -0.43
C GLN A 587 9.88 8.54 -0.19
N ALA A 588 10.49 7.92 -1.22
CA ALA A 588 11.87 7.42 -1.14
C ALA A 588 12.86 8.56 -0.85
N ALA A 589 12.68 9.72 -1.50
CA ALA A 589 13.52 10.89 -1.27
C ALA A 589 13.48 11.37 0.20
N PHE A 590 12.33 11.31 0.87
CA PHE A 590 12.25 11.66 2.30
C PHE A 590 13.01 10.66 3.17
N VAL A 591 12.91 9.36 2.87
CA VAL A 591 13.69 8.31 3.56
C VAL A 591 15.18 8.59 3.44
N ASP A 592 15.64 9.03 2.27
CA ASP A 592 17.04 9.42 2.07
C ASP A 592 17.40 10.65 2.91
N ARG A 593 16.51 11.65 3.06
CA ARG A 593 16.73 12.80 3.97
C ARG A 593 16.84 12.38 5.44
N VAL A 594 16.11 11.35 5.87
CA VAL A 594 16.26 10.76 7.21
C VAL A 594 17.62 10.07 7.32
N ARG A 595 18.04 9.25 6.34
CA ARG A 595 19.38 8.62 6.38
C ARG A 595 20.52 9.64 6.37
N GLU A 596 20.36 10.72 5.64
CA GLU A 596 21.28 11.88 5.61
C GLU A 596 21.26 12.71 6.90
N ARG A 597 20.40 12.37 7.87
CA ARG A 597 20.23 13.09 9.14
C ARG A 597 19.87 14.56 8.96
N ARG A 598 19.08 14.88 7.93
CA ARG A 598 18.61 16.25 7.70
C ARG A 598 17.71 16.68 8.88
N PRO A 599 17.96 17.83 9.52
CA PRO A 599 17.28 18.18 10.77
C PRO A 599 15.76 18.25 10.69
N LEU A 600 15.19 18.86 9.64
CA LEU A 600 13.73 18.93 9.49
C LEU A 600 13.10 17.53 9.29
N ALA A 601 13.78 16.63 8.58
CA ALA A 601 13.32 15.25 8.43
C ALA A 601 13.31 14.52 9.78
N MET A 602 14.36 14.72 10.58
CA MET A 602 14.46 14.19 11.94
C MET A 602 13.36 14.73 12.87
N VAL A 603 13.08 16.03 12.81
CA VAL A 603 11.99 16.65 13.58
C VAL A 603 10.64 16.02 13.23
N ILE A 604 10.34 15.83 11.94
CA ILE A 604 9.10 15.16 11.50
C ILE A 604 9.02 13.72 12.03
N MET A 605 10.15 12.99 12.01
CA MET A 605 10.21 11.63 12.56
C MET A 605 9.95 11.58 14.07
N VAL A 606 10.38 12.57 14.85
CA VAL A 606 10.03 12.62 16.29
C VAL A 606 8.53 12.81 16.51
N HIS A 607 7.85 13.60 15.67
CA HIS A 607 6.40 13.70 15.74
C HIS A 607 5.72 12.38 15.33
N TYR A 608 6.26 11.63 14.37
CA TYR A 608 5.81 10.26 14.09
C TYR A 608 6.00 9.35 15.31
N CYS A 609 7.14 9.43 16.00
CA CYS A 609 7.39 8.69 17.25
C CYS A 609 6.37 9.02 18.35
N ALA A 610 5.93 10.27 18.45
CA ALA A 610 4.88 10.67 19.40
C ALA A 610 3.51 10.05 19.05
N VAL A 611 3.22 9.83 17.77
CA VAL A 611 2.04 9.04 17.37
C VAL A 611 2.23 7.57 17.74
N MET A 612 3.38 6.98 17.43
CA MET A 612 3.69 5.58 17.78
C MET A 612 3.55 5.35 19.29
N HIS A 613 3.99 6.30 20.11
CA HIS A 613 3.84 6.24 21.57
C HIS A 613 2.36 6.27 22.03
N GLN A 614 1.46 6.91 21.28
CA GLN A 614 0.01 6.84 21.58
C GLN A 614 -0.56 5.45 21.26
N LEU A 615 0.06 4.73 20.33
CA LEU A 615 -0.33 3.39 19.90
C LEU A 615 0.38 2.27 20.69
N ARG A 616 1.07 2.61 21.79
CA ARG A 616 1.92 1.69 22.57
C ARG A 616 1.17 0.54 23.24
N ASP A 617 -0.16 0.61 23.32
CA ASP A 617 -0.99 -0.49 23.83
C ASP A 617 -0.94 -1.72 22.90
N VAL A 618 -0.45 -1.53 21.66
CA VAL A 618 -0.14 -2.61 20.72
C VAL A 618 1.26 -3.14 21.00
N TRP A 619 1.36 -4.40 21.45
CA TRP A 619 2.60 -5.01 21.95
C TRP A 619 3.79 -4.99 20.96
N PHE A 620 3.53 -4.98 19.65
CA PHE A 620 4.58 -4.94 18.64
C PHE A 620 5.00 -3.52 18.24
N GLY A 621 4.35 -2.49 18.80
CA GLY A 621 4.61 -1.07 18.52
C GLY A 621 5.22 -0.29 19.68
N ASP A 622 5.29 -0.89 20.87
CA ASP A 622 5.49 -0.24 22.17
C ASP A 622 6.83 0.51 22.33
N GLU A 623 7.93 -0.04 21.82
CA GLU A 623 9.28 0.51 22.02
C GLU A 623 9.76 1.48 20.92
N TRP A 624 9.08 1.53 19.77
CA TRP A 624 9.54 2.31 18.62
C TRP A 624 9.51 3.81 18.88
N GLY A 625 8.45 4.31 19.53
CA GLY A 625 8.30 5.73 19.84
C GLY A 625 9.42 6.25 20.75
N THR A 626 9.80 5.48 21.77
CA THR A 626 10.82 5.88 22.75
C THR A 626 12.23 5.73 22.18
N ARG A 627 12.59 4.56 21.62
CA ARG A 627 13.94 4.31 21.10
C ARG A 627 14.35 5.30 20.01
N VAL A 628 13.47 5.51 19.02
CA VAL A 628 13.80 6.34 17.86
C VAL A 628 13.83 7.82 18.23
N ALA A 629 12.88 8.31 19.04
CA ALA A 629 12.89 9.70 19.48
C ALA A 629 14.11 10.02 20.35
N GLN A 630 14.51 9.09 21.22
CA GLN A 630 15.71 9.25 22.05
C GLN A 630 16.96 9.39 21.19
N GLU A 631 17.16 8.51 20.20
CA GLU A 631 18.29 8.62 19.28
C GLU A 631 18.28 9.96 18.53
N ILE A 632 17.14 10.35 17.98
CA ILE A 632 17.01 11.60 17.23
C ILE A 632 17.31 12.83 18.08
N TRP A 633 16.90 12.84 19.35
CA TRP A 633 17.19 13.94 20.26
C TRP A 633 18.69 14.25 20.38
N TYR A 634 19.52 13.21 20.47
CA TYR A 634 20.97 13.36 20.56
C TYR A 634 21.63 13.72 19.21
N ILE A 635 20.91 13.58 18.09
CA ILE A 635 21.35 14.00 16.76
C ILE A 635 20.99 15.48 16.51
N LEU A 636 19.88 15.96 17.06
CA LEU A 636 19.37 17.30 16.79
C LEU A 636 20.15 18.39 17.54
N ASP A 637 20.62 19.39 16.80
CA ASP A 637 21.15 20.63 17.35
C ASP A 637 20.09 21.44 18.12
N ASP A 638 20.53 22.29 19.04
CA ASP A 638 19.67 23.09 19.93
C ASP A 638 18.66 23.98 19.19
N GLN A 639 18.99 24.43 17.97
CA GLN A 639 18.07 25.24 17.17
C GLN A 639 16.79 24.48 16.73
N TRP A 640 16.85 23.14 16.65
CA TRP A 640 15.74 22.29 16.19
C TRP A 640 14.93 21.69 17.34
N ARG A 641 15.55 21.52 18.51
CA ARG A 641 14.93 20.93 19.72
C ARG A 641 13.62 21.60 20.14
N PRO A 642 13.44 22.94 20.04
CA PRO A 642 12.16 23.58 20.35
C PRO A 642 10.97 23.07 19.53
N LEU A 643 11.19 22.57 18.30
CA LEU A 643 10.11 22.05 17.46
C LEU A 643 9.60 20.68 17.93
N VAL A 644 10.44 19.88 18.59
CA VAL A 644 10.10 18.53 19.05
C VAL A 644 9.77 18.45 20.54
N HIS A 645 9.97 19.54 21.29
CA HIS A 645 9.81 19.59 22.74
C HIS A 645 8.51 18.95 23.23
N SER A 646 7.35 19.37 22.71
CA SER A 646 6.05 18.81 23.12
C SER A 646 5.91 17.32 22.82
N SER A 647 6.55 16.83 21.74
CA SER A 647 6.55 15.41 21.39
C SER A 647 7.48 14.62 22.30
N MET A 648 8.62 15.18 22.69
CA MET A 648 9.53 14.56 23.66
C MET A 648 8.89 14.49 25.05
N GLU A 649 8.25 15.56 25.52
CA GLU A 649 7.46 15.56 26.76
C GLU A 649 6.35 14.51 26.72
N GLN A 650 5.65 14.38 25.60
CA GLN A 650 4.62 13.37 25.43
C GLN A 650 5.17 11.93 25.53
N ILE A 651 6.35 11.66 24.98
CA ILE A 651 6.94 10.31 24.92
C ILE A 651 7.59 9.92 26.25
N PHE A 652 8.29 10.86 26.90
CA PHE A 652 9.14 10.56 28.07
C PHE A 652 8.57 11.08 29.39
N GLY A 653 7.58 11.97 29.38
CA GLY A 653 7.00 12.57 30.58
C GLY A 653 8.09 13.22 31.46
N GLU A 654 8.07 12.93 32.76
CA GLU A 654 9.07 13.43 33.72
C GLU A 654 10.51 13.04 33.36
N ARG A 655 10.72 11.90 32.68
CA ARG A 655 12.07 11.45 32.27
C ARG A 655 12.70 12.39 31.26
N TYR A 656 11.91 13.21 30.56
CA TYR A 656 12.42 14.20 29.63
C TYR A 656 13.30 15.26 30.32
N LEU A 657 13.07 15.55 31.60
CA LEU A 657 13.90 16.46 32.39
C LEU A 657 15.36 15.99 32.52
N ASN A 658 15.62 14.69 32.32
CA ASN A 658 16.96 14.10 32.37
C ASN A 658 17.73 14.22 31.04
N PHE A 659 17.13 14.78 30.00
CA PHE A 659 17.75 14.97 28.67
C PHE A 659 18.48 16.33 28.54
N GLY A 660 18.63 17.05 29.66
CA GLY A 660 19.23 18.38 29.75
C GLY A 660 20.70 18.46 29.36
#